data_AF-A0A8X7C3D3-F1
#
_entry.id   AF-A0A8X7C3D3-F1
#
_cell.length_a   1.000
_cell.length_b   1.000
_cell.length_c   1.000
_cell.angle_alpha   90.00
_cell.angle_beta   90.00
_cell.angle_gamma   90.00
#
_symmetry.space_group_name_H-M   'P 1'
#
loop_
_entity.id
_entity.type
_entity.pdbx_description
1 polymer ?
#
loop_
_entity_poly.entity_id
_entity_poly.type
_entity_poly.pdbx_seq_one_letter_code
_entity_poly.pdbx_strand_id
1 'polypeptide(L)'
;MPSTRSVMASSLASELARFRRGGGKQLRKILKETKHVHESIKKKGCYGKEQLEKFALKPEDEIAVWNIIEQPVGFVVLGSCCWARATVINALMGRNILPIVPYGENDHFWRMVRFSYGKNARAKLVLPSGYEVLEHLEFNDNQPTSIPLSDLELKPKANADSSEDPALTGGSLEITLPHPMLYDNAQVIIAPERNQTVFIQELKKCLNGVTPILLYAVGNNLTEQDIADLTELQHLPYKHPIFFICVRHPAQSDLTESGQHAGTSSSTPSSTTSSPASSCPPSPTSASPTSPARNLPYTYSRHPLEQLSLLRHCNEVQSAEQFPVSDLYQKLSNLGYLPSPGSRPEYKGSLEVGNELVEDFIGFSSVLMFVSHVLQSRLLLAATLLQDTHARSLQNFILAAFDLSRDLMITPKRIQYARAREESLYRSLLHLAYNKQTEIRNMITETIFEVRDEILQKAADFSFQSFPIDQYLMDHPTGKIVHLCMSEIREMVVEHLTEVLPWNLPLSIDSAWNKETALRILSSLNENHLARSICNQLQQKVRSSHERFVASLSQLEERHLDRLEQREAERRNVRTLYAPQVAKLSLESSSLKDMIQYGMPPLGQELGRGHFGIVYSCKSWAGQSCLAVKSVVLPTDKHWYSLAMEFFYHKNTPEHPRIVRLCGTVIDYKHDRRPTVLLIMERLNRDLYSALWNGIPWMQRLQIAIDVIQGIRYLHSQGLVHRDIKLHNVLLDKDIRAKLS
;
A
#
# COMPACT_ATOMS: atom_id res chain seq x y z
N MET A 1 -12.33 -21.26 42.29
CA MET A 1 -11.94 -21.25 40.87
C MET A 1 -13.05 -20.87 39.86
N PRO A 2 -14.37 -20.82 40.16
CA PRO A 2 -15.38 -20.34 39.20
C PRO A 2 -15.32 -18.82 38.90
N SER A 3 -14.95 -18.02 39.90
CA SER A 3 -14.94 -16.55 39.80
C SER A 3 -13.87 -16.01 38.83
N THR A 4 -12.69 -16.64 38.79
CA THR A 4 -11.58 -16.20 37.92
C THR A 4 -11.83 -16.47 36.44
N ARG A 5 -12.48 -17.58 36.09
CA ARG A 5 -12.80 -17.92 34.69
C ARG A 5 -13.86 -17.00 34.08
N SER A 6 -14.88 -16.64 34.86
CA SER A 6 -15.91 -15.67 34.43
C SER A 6 -15.33 -14.26 34.20
N VAL A 7 -14.34 -13.86 35.01
CA VAL A 7 -13.63 -12.58 34.85
C VAL A 7 -12.77 -12.55 33.57
N MET A 8 -12.18 -13.68 33.18
CA MET A 8 -11.43 -13.77 31.92
C MET A 8 -12.34 -13.62 30.70
N ALA A 9 -13.47 -14.34 30.67
CA ALA A 9 -14.44 -14.26 29.59
C ALA A 9 -14.98 -12.82 29.37
N SER A 10 -15.26 -12.10 30.47
CA SER A 10 -15.70 -10.70 30.39
C SER A 10 -14.58 -9.75 29.95
N SER A 11 -13.33 -9.99 30.37
CA SER A 11 -12.17 -9.20 29.93
C SER A 11 -11.89 -9.37 28.43
N LEU A 12 -11.94 -10.60 27.92
CA LEU A 12 -11.82 -10.87 26.49
C LEU A 12 -12.97 -10.23 25.69
N ALA A 13 -14.21 -10.28 26.20
CA ALA A 13 -15.35 -9.61 25.56
C ALA A 13 -15.13 -8.09 25.46
N SER A 14 -14.59 -7.46 26.50
CA SER A 14 -14.21 -6.05 26.47
C SER A 14 -13.12 -5.75 25.43
N GLU A 15 -12.16 -6.66 25.23
CA GLU A 15 -11.11 -6.50 24.24
C GLU A 15 -11.65 -6.59 22.80
N LEU A 16 -12.55 -7.53 22.54
CA LEU A 16 -13.25 -7.67 21.25
C LEU A 16 -14.10 -6.43 20.95
N ALA A 17 -14.78 -5.90 21.96
CA ALA A 17 -15.52 -4.65 21.87
C ALA A 17 -14.59 -3.48 21.49
N ARG A 18 -13.42 -3.37 22.12
CA ARG A 18 -12.41 -2.34 21.84
C ARG A 18 -11.89 -2.44 20.41
N PHE A 19 -11.58 -3.64 19.93
CA PHE A 19 -11.16 -3.90 18.55
C PHE A 19 -12.21 -3.41 17.54
N ARG A 20 -13.49 -3.78 17.72
CA ARG A 20 -14.55 -3.43 16.76
C ARG A 20 -15.05 -2.00 16.85
N ARG A 21 -15.32 -1.51 18.06
CA ARG A 21 -15.96 -0.21 18.29
C ARG A 21 -14.96 0.94 18.31
N GLY A 22 -13.69 0.66 18.64
CA GLY A 22 -12.57 1.60 18.55
C GLY A 22 -11.96 1.59 17.15
N GLY A 23 -10.84 0.88 16.98
CA GLY A 23 -10.04 0.90 15.75
C GLY A 23 -10.79 0.44 14.50
N GLY A 24 -11.59 -0.63 14.59
CA GLY A 24 -12.38 -1.14 13.47
C GLY A 24 -13.44 -0.16 12.95
N LYS A 25 -14.08 0.62 13.84
CA LYS A 25 -15.04 1.66 13.44
C LYS A 25 -14.35 2.79 12.67
N GLN A 26 -13.17 3.22 13.13
CA GLN A 26 -12.41 4.26 12.47
C GLN A 26 -11.87 3.81 11.11
N LEU A 27 -11.35 2.57 11.00
CA LEU A 27 -10.94 1.99 9.72
C LEU A 27 -12.10 1.89 8.72
N ARG A 28 -13.29 1.46 9.15
CA ARG A 28 -14.48 1.43 8.29
C ARG A 28 -14.83 2.80 7.73
N LYS A 29 -14.76 3.82 8.58
CA LYS A 29 -14.96 5.22 8.15
C LYS A 29 -13.93 5.62 7.10
N ILE A 30 -12.65 5.41 7.38
CA ILE A 30 -11.55 5.76 6.46
C ILE A 30 -11.69 5.01 5.13
N LEU A 31 -11.96 3.69 5.15
CA LEU A 31 -12.15 2.90 3.93
C LEU A 31 -13.34 3.41 3.10
N LYS A 32 -14.48 3.69 3.76
CA LYS A 32 -15.67 4.23 3.09
C LYS A 32 -15.38 5.57 2.41
N GLU A 33 -14.72 6.49 3.12
CA GLU A 33 -14.34 7.79 2.56
C GLU A 33 -13.30 7.64 1.43
N THR A 34 -12.36 6.70 1.56
CA THR A 34 -11.38 6.38 0.52
C THR A 34 -12.06 5.94 -0.78
N LYS A 35 -13.01 5.00 -0.69
CA LYS A 35 -13.80 4.53 -1.84
C LYS A 35 -14.59 5.67 -2.48
N HIS A 36 -15.24 6.50 -1.67
CA HIS A 36 -16.02 7.63 -2.16
C HIS A 36 -15.17 8.66 -2.93
N VAL A 37 -13.98 9.00 -2.41
CA VAL A 37 -13.05 9.90 -3.10
C VAL A 37 -12.57 9.28 -4.42
N HIS A 38 -12.23 7.99 -4.40
CA HIS A 38 -11.79 7.28 -5.60
C HIS A 38 -12.87 7.22 -6.70
N GLU A 39 -14.12 6.90 -6.34
CA GLU A 39 -15.26 6.90 -7.26
C GLU A 39 -15.54 8.29 -7.83
N SER A 40 -15.41 9.33 -7.01
CA SER A 40 -15.59 10.72 -7.43
C SER A 40 -14.54 11.15 -8.45
N ILE A 41 -13.28 10.76 -8.26
CA ILE A 41 -12.19 10.98 -9.21
C ILE A 41 -12.47 10.24 -10.53
N LYS A 42 -12.88 8.96 -10.44
CA LYS A 42 -13.22 8.14 -11.61
C LYS A 42 -14.36 8.73 -12.44
N LYS A 43 -15.43 9.20 -11.79
CA LYS A 43 -16.61 9.80 -12.46
C LYS A 43 -16.29 11.09 -13.19
N LYS A 44 -15.33 11.88 -12.70
CA LYS A 44 -14.94 13.16 -13.32
C LYS A 44 -14.00 13.00 -14.52
N GLY A 45 -13.43 11.80 -14.75
CA GLY A 45 -12.60 11.53 -15.92
C GLY A 45 -11.26 12.26 -15.94
N CYS A 46 -10.79 12.79 -14.80
CA CYS A 46 -9.54 13.57 -14.73
C CYS A 46 -8.27 12.74 -14.99
N TYR A 47 -8.38 11.42 -15.02
CA TYR A 47 -7.28 10.47 -15.16
C TYR A 47 -7.67 9.30 -16.08
N GLY A 48 -6.70 8.78 -16.83
CA GLY A 48 -6.87 7.57 -17.64
C GLY A 48 -6.99 6.31 -16.79
N LYS A 49 -7.41 5.18 -17.39
CA LYS A 49 -7.63 3.90 -16.69
C LYS A 49 -6.39 3.43 -15.90
N GLU A 50 -5.21 3.43 -16.54
CA GLU A 50 -3.96 3.03 -15.89
C GLU A 50 -3.56 3.92 -14.69
N GLN A 51 -3.91 5.20 -14.75
CA GLN A 51 -3.66 6.13 -13.65
C GLN A 51 -4.65 5.88 -12.51
N LEU A 52 -5.92 5.64 -12.83
CA LEU A 52 -6.96 5.26 -11.87
C LEU A 52 -6.60 4.00 -11.09
N GLU A 53 -6.07 2.97 -11.75
CA GLU A 53 -5.61 1.75 -11.08
C GLU A 53 -4.49 2.01 -10.06
N LYS A 54 -3.62 3.00 -10.31
CA LYS A 54 -2.56 3.39 -9.37
C LYS A 54 -3.08 4.13 -8.13
N PHE A 55 -4.29 4.69 -8.18
CA PHE A 55 -4.93 5.41 -7.06
C PHE A 55 -5.83 4.52 -6.20
N ALA A 56 -6.28 3.38 -6.72
CA ALA A 56 -7.14 2.47 -5.99
C ALA A 56 -6.34 1.66 -4.96
N LEU A 57 -7.03 1.18 -3.92
CA LEU A 57 -6.50 0.02 -3.18
C LEU A 57 -6.38 -1.15 -4.16
N LYS A 58 -5.31 -1.93 -4.02
CA LYS A 58 -5.23 -3.19 -4.77
C LYS A 58 -6.39 -4.10 -4.30
N PRO A 59 -7.00 -4.89 -5.19
CA PRO A 59 -8.10 -5.78 -4.79
C PRO A 59 -7.75 -6.70 -3.62
N GLU A 60 -6.52 -7.21 -3.59
CA GLU A 60 -5.98 -8.05 -2.51
C GLU A 60 -5.94 -7.30 -1.16
N ASP A 61 -5.40 -6.08 -1.16
CA ASP A 61 -5.32 -5.22 0.03
C ASP A 61 -6.71 -4.83 0.52
N GLU A 62 -7.64 -4.55 -0.40
CA GLU A 62 -9.01 -4.20 -0.08
C GLU A 62 -9.73 -5.36 0.60
N ILE A 63 -9.59 -6.59 0.07
CA ILE A 63 -10.13 -7.80 0.68
C ILE A 63 -9.51 -8.03 2.06
N ALA A 64 -8.20 -7.83 2.22
CA ALA A 64 -7.52 -7.97 3.50
C ALA A 64 -8.07 -6.97 4.54
N VAL A 65 -8.17 -5.69 4.18
CA VAL A 65 -8.75 -4.65 5.06
C VAL A 65 -10.20 -4.95 5.38
N TRP A 66 -11.01 -5.35 4.39
CA TRP A 66 -12.41 -5.68 4.57
C TRP A 66 -12.61 -6.88 5.50
N ASN A 67 -11.80 -7.93 5.35
CA ASN A 67 -11.82 -9.10 6.22
C ASN A 67 -11.54 -8.72 7.67
N ILE A 68 -10.59 -7.82 7.92
CA ILE A 68 -10.23 -7.40 9.29
C ILE A 68 -11.36 -6.60 9.95
N ILE A 69 -12.08 -5.75 9.21
CA ILE A 69 -13.01 -4.77 9.78
C ILE A 69 -14.47 -5.23 9.80
N GLU A 70 -14.89 -6.08 8.85
CA GLU A 70 -16.27 -6.56 8.76
C GLU A 70 -16.45 -7.99 9.30
N GLN A 71 -15.46 -8.86 9.11
CA GLN A 71 -15.62 -10.25 9.55
C GLN A 71 -15.62 -10.38 11.07
N PRO A 72 -16.33 -11.37 11.61
CA PRO A 72 -16.31 -11.64 13.02
C PRO A 72 -14.97 -12.16 13.52
N VAL A 73 -14.57 -11.76 14.73
CA VAL A 73 -13.40 -12.36 15.37
C VAL A 73 -13.75 -13.80 15.75
N GLY A 74 -12.98 -14.76 15.23
CA GLY A 74 -13.19 -16.19 15.44
C GLY A 74 -12.05 -16.80 16.23
N PHE A 75 -12.33 -17.34 17.42
CA PHE A 75 -11.40 -18.19 18.15
C PHE A 75 -11.46 -19.59 17.54
N VAL A 76 -10.44 -19.97 16.79
CA VAL A 76 -10.35 -21.27 16.13
C VAL A 76 -9.48 -22.18 17.00
N VAL A 77 -10.09 -23.22 17.55
CA VAL A 77 -9.43 -24.20 18.43
C VAL A 77 -9.10 -25.46 17.63
N LEU A 78 -7.81 -25.76 17.56
CA LEU A 78 -7.20 -26.89 16.84
C LEU A 78 -6.62 -27.91 17.83
N GLY A 79 -6.24 -29.08 17.32
CA GLY A 79 -5.58 -30.16 18.06
C GLY A 79 -6.34 -31.48 17.98
N SER A 80 -5.61 -32.60 18.00
CA SER A 80 -6.19 -33.96 17.89
C SER A 80 -6.95 -34.42 19.15
N CYS A 81 -6.59 -33.91 20.34
CA CYS A 81 -7.20 -34.36 21.58
C CYS A 81 -8.54 -33.64 21.85
N CYS A 82 -9.67 -34.35 21.71
CA CYS A 82 -11.01 -33.83 21.99
C CYS A 82 -11.15 -33.31 23.43
N TRP A 83 -10.58 -34.02 24.41
CA TRP A 83 -10.57 -33.61 25.81
C TRP A 83 -9.81 -32.29 26.05
N ALA A 84 -8.65 -32.12 25.41
CA ALA A 84 -7.87 -30.89 25.52
C ALA A 84 -8.64 -29.72 24.91
N ARG A 85 -9.21 -29.89 23.71
CA ARG A 85 -10.06 -28.88 23.05
C ARG A 85 -11.26 -28.48 23.92
N ALA A 86 -11.98 -29.47 24.47
CA ALA A 86 -13.11 -29.24 25.37
C ALA A 86 -12.71 -28.43 26.61
N THR A 87 -11.58 -28.80 27.22
CA THR A 87 -11.08 -28.14 28.43
C THR A 87 -10.68 -26.68 28.15
N VAL A 88 -9.98 -26.42 27.04
CA VAL A 88 -9.60 -25.07 26.60
C VAL A 88 -10.83 -24.20 26.37
N ILE A 89 -11.85 -24.72 25.67
CA ILE A 89 -13.07 -23.96 25.37
C ILE A 89 -13.88 -23.68 26.63
N ASN A 90 -14.02 -24.68 27.51
CA ASN A 90 -14.70 -24.51 28.79
C ASN A 90 -13.99 -23.47 29.68
N ALA A 91 -12.65 -23.43 29.62
CA ALA A 91 -11.87 -22.40 30.29
C ALA A 91 -12.06 -21.00 29.65
N LEU A 92 -11.99 -20.90 28.32
CA LEU A 92 -12.17 -19.64 27.57
C LEU A 92 -13.56 -19.03 27.79
N MET A 93 -14.59 -19.87 27.75
CA MET A 93 -15.98 -19.47 27.94
C MET A 93 -16.34 -19.29 29.42
N GLY A 94 -15.48 -19.73 30.34
CA GLY A 94 -15.70 -19.64 31.78
C GLY A 94 -16.85 -20.47 32.32
N ARG A 95 -17.34 -21.45 31.56
CA ARG A 95 -18.39 -22.41 31.94
C ARG A 95 -18.23 -23.71 31.14
N ASN A 96 -18.76 -24.81 31.66
CA ASN A 96 -18.65 -26.13 31.03
C ASN A 96 -19.70 -26.31 29.92
N ILE A 97 -19.42 -25.77 28.73
CA ILE A 97 -20.31 -25.86 27.56
C ILE A 97 -20.15 -27.20 26.84
N LEU A 98 -18.92 -27.70 26.76
CA LEU A 98 -18.62 -28.99 26.15
C LEU A 98 -18.50 -30.07 27.23
N PRO A 99 -18.91 -31.31 26.92
CA PRO A 99 -18.76 -32.43 27.83
C PRO A 99 -17.27 -32.71 28.08
N ILE A 100 -16.92 -33.04 29.32
CA ILE A 100 -15.58 -33.53 29.66
C ILE A 100 -15.63 -35.06 29.50
N VAL A 101 -15.02 -35.56 28.43
CA VAL A 101 -15.03 -36.98 28.08
C VAL A 101 -13.90 -37.71 28.81
N PRO A 102 -14.11 -38.93 29.35
CA PRO A 102 -13.04 -39.70 29.99
C PRO A 102 -11.91 -39.99 29.01
N TYR A 103 -10.65 -39.81 29.44
CA TYR A 103 -9.47 -40.11 28.63
C TYR A 103 -9.32 -41.62 28.45
N GLY A 104 -9.30 -42.09 27.19
CA GLY A 104 -8.94 -43.46 26.84
C GLY A 104 -10.08 -44.44 26.54
N GLU A 105 -11.35 -44.01 26.57
CA GLU A 105 -12.47 -44.84 26.10
C GLU A 105 -13.09 -44.21 24.85
N ASN A 106 -12.80 -44.83 23.69
CA ASN A 106 -13.28 -44.51 22.33
C ASN A 106 -12.76 -43.21 21.69
N ASP A 107 -12.30 -43.31 20.44
CA ASP A 107 -11.98 -42.14 19.60
C ASP A 107 -13.30 -41.40 19.27
N HIS A 108 -13.61 -40.38 20.06
CA HIS A 108 -14.79 -39.54 19.82
C HIS A 108 -14.53 -38.57 18.67
N PHE A 109 -15.00 -38.92 17.47
CA PHE A 109 -14.87 -38.08 16.27
C PHE A 109 -15.86 -36.90 16.32
N TRP A 110 -15.40 -35.75 16.78
CA TRP A 110 -16.25 -34.55 16.86
C TRP A 110 -16.40 -33.88 15.50
N ARG A 111 -17.64 -33.51 15.16
CA ARG A 111 -17.93 -32.63 14.03
C ARG A 111 -17.43 -31.21 14.28
N MET A 112 -17.36 -30.41 13.23
CA MET A 112 -17.06 -28.99 13.36
C MET A 112 -18.16 -28.30 14.17
N VAL A 113 -17.80 -27.51 15.18
CA VAL A 113 -18.76 -26.77 16.01
C VAL A 113 -18.50 -25.27 15.91
N ARG A 114 -19.54 -24.47 15.68
CA ARG A 114 -19.46 -23.01 15.61
C ARG A 114 -20.42 -22.38 16.63
N PHE A 115 -19.86 -21.68 17.60
CA PHE A 115 -20.61 -20.86 18.54
C PHE A 115 -20.77 -19.43 18.03
N SER A 116 -21.98 -18.90 18.11
CA SER A 116 -22.30 -17.51 17.80
C SER A 116 -23.30 -16.94 18.81
N TYR A 117 -23.43 -15.61 18.85
CA TYR A 117 -24.39 -14.99 19.75
C TYR A 117 -25.83 -15.15 19.25
N GLY A 118 -26.71 -15.57 20.15
CA GLY A 118 -28.16 -15.51 19.96
C GLY A 118 -28.85 -15.18 21.28
N LYS A 119 -30.02 -14.54 21.21
CA LYS A 119 -30.83 -14.23 22.39
C LYS A 119 -31.28 -15.50 23.13
N ASN A 120 -31.57 -16.55 22.35
CA ASN A 120 -31.99 -17.85 22.85
C ASN A 120 -30.91 -18.87 22.52
N ALA A 121 -30.71 -19.84 23.42
CA ALA A 121 -29.86 -20.97 23.15
C ALA A 121 -30.54 -21.89 22.13
N ARG A 122 -29.88 -22.15 21.00
CA ARG A 122 -30.39 -23.05 19.95
C ARG A 122 -29.23 -23.64 19.16
N ALA A 123 -29.30 -24.93 18.89
CA ALA A 123 -28.41 -25.64 17.97
C ALA A 123 -29.12 -25.91 16.63
N LYS A 124 -28.36 -25.92 15.55
CA LYS A 124 -28.81 -26.36 14.22
C LYS A 124 -27.67 -27.08 13.51
N LEU A 125 -28.02 -27.99 12.63
CA LEU A 125 -27.05 -28.73 11.83
C LEU A 125 -27.02 -28.17 10.40
N VAL A 126 -25.82 -27.81 9.95
CA VAL A 126 -25.61 -27.17 8.65
C VAL A 126 -24.67 -28.03 7.81
N LEU A 127 -25.14 -28.45 6.63
CA LEU A 127 -24.35 -29.23 5.69
C LEU A 127 -23.25 -28.39 5.04
N PRO A 128 -22.19 -29.02 4.48
CA PRO A 128 -21.17 -28.31 3.70
C PRO A 128 -21.73 -27.50 2.52
N SER A 129 -22.90 -27.88 2.01
CA SER A 129 -23.64 -27.19 0.94
C SER A 129 -24.43 -25.95 1.43
N GLY A 130 -24.41 -25.68 2.74
CA GLY A 130 -25.07 -24.52 3.37
C GLY A 130 -26.54 -24.73 3.73
N TYR A 131 -27.11 -25.91 3.45
CA TYR A 131 -28.49 -26.24 3.82
C TYR A 131 -28.58 -26.62 5.30
N GLU A 132 -29.61 -26.09 5.96
CA GLU A 132 -29.99 -26.49 7.33
C GLU A 132 -30.74 -27.82 7.27
N VAL A 133 -30.29 -28.77 8.07
CA VAL A 133 -30.96 -30.07 8.24
C VAL A 133 -31.96 -29.92 9.38
N LEU A 134 -33.21 -30.27 9.12
CA LEU A 134 -34.25 -30.39 10.14
C LEU A 134 -34.07 -31.72 10.90
N GLU A 135 -32.95 -31.88 11.59
CA GLU A 135 -32.67 -33.02 12.45
C GLU A 135 -33.03 -32.70 13.91
N HIS A 136 -33.52 -33.69 14.64
CA HIS A 136 -33.81 -33.55 16.07
C HIS A 136 -32.50 -33.52 16.85
N LEU A 137 -32.18 -32.38 17.48
CA LEU A 137 -30.99 -32.19 18.31
C LEU A 137 -31.40 -32.16 19.80
N GLU A 138 -30.79 -33.03 20.61
CA GLU A 138 -31.10 -33.14 22.04
C GLU A 138 -30.85 -31.81 22.78
N PHE A 139 -29.90 -31.02 22.31
CA PHE A 139 -29.63 -29.68 22.83
C PHE A 139 -30.85 -28.76 22.83
N ASN A 140 -31.71 -28.86 21.80
CA ASN A 140 -32.89 -27.99 21.66
C ASN A 140 -34.05 -28.42 22.55
N ASP A 141 -34.16 -29.71 22.89
CA ASP A 141 -35.26 -30.26 23.66
C ASP A 141 -35.11 -30.00 25.15
N ASN A 142 -33.88 -30.14 25.67
CA ASN A 142 -33.61 -30.14 27.11
C ASN A 142 -32.82 -28.91 27.61
N GLN A 143 -32.42 -27.99 26.72
CA GLN A 143 -31.50 -26.86 27.01
C GLN A 143 -30.40 -27.21 28.03
N PRO A 144 -29.63 -28.28 27.79
CA PRO A 144 -28.70 -28.79 28.77
C PRO A 144 -27.58 -27.78 29.06
N THR A 145 -27.02 -27.84 30.27
CA THR A 145 -25.88 -26.98 30.67
C THR A 145 -24.62 -27.22 29.84
N SER A 146 -24.50 -28.43 29.26
CA SER A 146 -23.45 -28.85 28.34
C SER A 146 -24.05 -29.51 27.11
N ILE A 147 -23.37 -29.42 25.98
CA ILE A 147 -23.83 -30.05 24.73
C ILE A 147 -23.79 -31.59 24.87
N PRO A 148 -24.86 -32.30 24.50
CA PRO A 148 -24.88 -33.76 24.49
C PRO A 148 -23.80 -34.34 23.55
N LEU A 149 -23.19 -35.45 23.95
CA LEU A 149 -22.19 -36.14 23.11
C LEU A 149 -22.80 -36.65 21.79
N SER A 150 -24.07 -37.08 21.82
CA SER A 150 -24.83 -37.51 20.65
C SER A 150 -24.91 -36.45 19.54
N ASP A 151 -25.02 -35.17 19.91
CA ASP A 151 -25.06 -34.05 18.97
C ASP A 151 -23.66 -33.70 18.40
N LEU A 152 -22.59 -34.04 19.11
CA LEU A 152 -21.20 -33.70 18.75
C LEU A 152 -20.52 -34.77 17.88
N GLU A 153 -20.83 -36.05 18.12
CA GLU A 153 -20.15 -37.17 17.47
C GLU A 153 -20.58 -37.37 16.01
N LEU A 154 -19.61 -37.67 15.15
CA LEU A 154 -19.84 -38.24 13.83
C LEU A 154 -19.87 -39.76 13.98
N LYS A 155 -20.89 -40.42 13.44
CA LYS A 155 -20.95 -41.89 13.45
C LYS A 155 -19.99 -42.43 12.38
N PRO A 156 -19.01 -43.28 12.74
CA PRO A 156 -18.10 -43.88 11.75
C PRO A 156 -18.88 -44.76 10.77
N LYS A 157 -18.35 -44.93 9.54
CA LYS A 157 -18.93 -45.72 8.45
C LYS A 157 -19.15 -47.18 8.86
N ALA A 158 -20.26 -47.48 9.51
CA ALA A 158 -20.70 -48.85 9.75
C ALA A 158 -21.64 -49.26 8.59
N ASN A 159 -21.04 -49.93 7.60
CA ASN A 159 -21.67 -50.65 6.49
C ASN A 159 -22.20 -49.80 5.30
N ALA A 160 -21.81 -50.22 4.09
CA ALA A 160 -21.88 -49.45 2.84
C ALA A 160 -23.25 -49.42 2.12
N ASP A 161 -24.35 -49.82 2.78
CA ASP A 161 -25.61 -50.15 2.06
C ASP A 161 -26.86 -49.37 2.50
N SER A 162 -26.75 -48.33 3.34
CA SER A 162 -27.90 -47.46 3.64
C SER A 162 -27.65 -46.03 3.18
N SER A 163 -28.60 -45.48 2.40
CA SER A 163 -28.60 -44.11 1.86
C SER A 163 -27.99 -43.10 2.84
N GLU A 164 -26.81 -42.60 2.48
CA GLU A 164 -25.98 -41.76 3.33
C GLU A 164 -26.69 -40.42 3.62
N ASP A 165 -27.01 -40.15 4.88
CA ASP A 165 -27.39 -38.81 5.30
C ASP A 165 -26.12 -37.94 5.36
N PRO A 166 -25.97 -36.91 4.52
CA PRO A 166 -24.81 -36.00 4.55
C PRO A 166 -24.64 -35.30 5.91
N ALA A 167 -25.71 -35.24 6.71
CA ALA A 167 -25.74 -34.69 8.05
C ALA A 167 -24.88 -35.49 9.03
N LEU A 168 -24.92 -36.82 8.92
CA LEU A 168 -24.25 -37.77 9.82
C LEU A 168 -22.77 -37.96 9.52
N THR A 169 -22.32 -37.62 8.30
CA THR A 169 -20.95 -37.86 7.82
C THR A 169 -20.08 -36.61 7.77
N GLY A 170 -20.66 -35.40 7.75
CA GLY A 170 -19.89 -34.16 7.66
C GLY A 170 -20.62 -32.86 7.97
N GLY A 171 -21.80 -32.92 8.61
CA GLY A 171 -22.53 -31.72 9.02
C GLY A 171 -21.81 -30.92 10.12
N SER A 172 -21.86 -29.60 10.03
CA SER A 172 -21.31 -28.69 11.04
C SER A 172 -22.41 -28.25 12.03
N LEU A 173 -22.11 -28.30 13.32
CA LEU A 173 -23.03 -27.92 14.38
C LEU A 173 -22.90 -26.42 14.67
N GLU A 174 -23.92 -25.63 14.34
CA GLU A 174 -23.96 -24.21 14.66
C GLU A 174 -24.83 -23.98 15.90
N ILE A 175 -24.23 -23.42 16.95
CA ILE A 175 -24.88 -23.20 18.23
C ILE A 175 -24.92 -21.70 18.52
N THR A 176 -26.10 -21.20 18.80
CA THR A 176 -26.33 -19.84 19.28
C THR A 176 -26.45 -19.84 20.80
N LEU A 177 -25.75 -18.93 21.49
CA LEU A 177 -25.78 -18.84 22.96
C LEU A 177 -25.81 -17.37 23.42
N PRO A 178 -26.58 -17.05 24.48
CA PRO A 178 -26.55 -15.72 25.10
C PRO A 178 -25.34 -15.59 26.04
N HIS A 179 -24.14 -15.51 25.46
CA HIS A 179 -22.89 -15.50 26.23
C HIS A 179 -22.07 -14.23 25.98
N PRO A 180 -21.50 -13.58 27.02
CA PRO A 180 -20.73 -12.34 26.87
C PRO A 180 -19.55 -12.46 25.90
N MET A 181 -18.85 -13.60 25.87
CA MET A 181 -17.74 -13.83 24.92
C MET A 181 -18.16 -13.82 23.45
N LEU A 182 -19.44 -14.02 23.15
CA LEU A 182 -19.98 -14.06 21.79
C LEU A 182 -20.61 -12.72 21.39
N TYR A 183 -20.73 -11.76 22.32
CA TYR A 183 -21.17 -10.40 22.02
C TYR A 183 -20.26 -9.72 20.99
N ASP A 184 -20.74 -8.64 20.39
CA ASP A 184 -20.07 -7.96 19.27
C ASP A 184 -19.73 -8.95 18.14
N ASN A 185 -20.63 -9.89 17.85
CA ASN A 185 -20.53 -10.91 16.79
C ASN A 185 -19.28 -11.79 16.87
N ALA A 186 -18.69 -12.02 18.04
CA ALA A 186 -17.56 -12.95 18.15
C ALA A 186 -18.01 -14.41 17.97
N GLN A 187 -17.10 -15.25 17.50
CA GLN A 187 -17.36 -16.66 17.25
C GLN A 187 -16.29 -17.54 17.91
N VAL A 188 -16.68 -18.73 18.34
CA VAL A 188 -15.75 -19.79 18.78
C VAL A 188 -15.98 -20.98 17.87
N ILE A 189 -14.91 -21.47 17.24
CA ILE A 189 -14.95 -22.50 16.22
C ILE A 189 -14.04 -23.64 16.66
N ILE A 190 -14.60 -24.84 16.73
CA ILE A 190 -13.85 -26.07 16.98
C ILE A 190 -13.63 -26.74 15.62
N ALA A 191 -12.38 -27.00 15.27
CA ALA A 191 -12.09 -27.79 14.09
C ALA A 191 -12.65 -29.22 14.24
N PRO A 192 -13.10 -29.87 13.16
CA PRO A 192 -13.48 -31.28 13.21
C PRO A 192 -12.26 -32.17 13.51
N GLU A 193 -12.52 -33.40 13.97
CA GLU A 193 -11.47 -34.42 14.07
C GLU A 193 -11.02 -34.87 12.67
N ARG A 194 -9.71 -35.06 12.46
CA ARG A 194 -9.17 -35.40 11.14
C ARG A 194 -9.55 -36.84 10.78
N ASN A 195 -10.29 -37.00 9.69
CA ASN A 195 -10.72 -38.33 9.24
C ASN A 195 -9.82 -38.85 8.10
N GLN A 196 -9.73 -38.15 6.97
CA GLN A 196 -8.92 -38.55 5.79
C GLN A 196 -8.49 -37.39 4.85
N THR A 197 -8.84 -36.13 5.14
CA THR A 197 -8.59 -35.00 4.22
C THR A 197 -7.28 -34.24 4.55
N VAL A 198 -6.86 -33.37 3.62
CA VAL A 198 -5.70 -32.48 3.83
C VAL A 198 -6.07 -31.42 4.87
N PHE A 199 -5.32 -31.35 5.98
CA PHE A 199 -5.62 -30.48 7.13
C PHE A 199 -5.85 -29.02 6.72
N ILE A 200 -5.09 -28.51 5.74
CA ILE A 200 -5.24 -27.15 5.21
C ILE A 200 -6.66 -26.88 4.67
N GLN A 201 -7.34 -27.87 4.07
CA GLN A 201 -8.69 -27.68 3.54
C GLN A 201 -9.71 -27.53 4.67
N GLU A 202 -9.59 -28.32 5.74
CA GLU A 202 -10.42 -28.21 6.94
C GLU A 202 -10.16 -26.89 7.68
N LEU A 203 -8.90 -26.49 7.79
CA LEU A 203 -8.54 -25.19 8.33
C LEU A 203 -9.16 -24.05 7.52
N LYS A 204 -9.09 -24.08 6.18
CA LYS A 204 -9.74 -23.06 5.33
C LYS A 204 -11.23 -22.93 5.60
N LYS A 205 -11.94 -24.03 5.87
CA LYS A 205 -13.36 -24.00 6.27
C LYS A 205 -13.55 -23.33 7.64
N CYS A 206 -12.65 -23.59 8.59
CA CYS A 206 -12.66 -22.95 9.91
C CYS A 206 -12.36 -21.45 9.86
N LEU A 207 -11.42 -21.03 9.00
CA LEU A 207 -11.04 -19.62 8.81
C LEU A 207 -12.04 -18.84 7.95
N ASN A 208 -12.95 -19.53 7.25
CA ASN A 208 -13.89 -18.88 6.36
C ASN A 208 -14.86 -17.98 7.17
N GLY A 209 -14.96 -16.72 6.72
CA GLY A 209 -15.85 -15.73 7.31
C GLY A 209 -15.46 -15.29 8.73
N VAL A 210 -14.19 -15.38 9.11
CA VAL A 210 -13.70 -14.87 10.41
C VAL A 210 -12.36 -14.15 10.30
N THR A 211 -12.09 -13.21 11.21
CA THR A 211 -10.75 -12.76 11.57
C THR A 211 -10.20 -13.72 12.64
N PRO A 212 -9.24 -14.61 12.30
CA PRO A 212 -8.93 -15.76 13.15
C PRO A 212 -7.95 -15.44 14.28
N ILE A 213 -8.22 -16.02 15.44
CA ILE A 213 -7.31 -16.18 16.58
C ILE A 213 -7.10 -17.68 16.75
N LEU A 214 -5.87 -18.17 16.56
CA LEU A 214 -5.59 -19.60 16.58
C LEU A 214 -5.16 -20.05 17.98
N LEU A 215 -5.89 -21.02 18.52
CA LEU A 215 -5.54 -21.74 19.74
C LEU A 215 -5.26 -23.19 19.37
N TYR A 216 -4.18 -23.77 19.88
CA TYR A 216 -3.82 -25.17 19.63
C TYR A 216 -3.81 -25.92 20.95
N ALA A 217 -4.77 -26.81 21.15
CA ALA A 217 -4.93 -27.59 22.37
C ALA A 217 -4.19 -28.92 22.25
N VAL A 218 -3.21 -29.14 23.12
CA VAL A 218 -2.41 -30.37 23.20
C VAL A 218 -2.83 -31.13 24.47
N GLY A 219 -2.93 -32.45 24.37
CA GLY A 219 -3.10 -33.33 25.53
C GLY A 219 -1.78 -33.48 26.31
N ASN A 220 -1.47 -34.70 26.76
CA ASN A 220 -0.24 -34.96 27.53
C ASN A 220 1.05 -34.79 26.72
N ASN A 221 1.03 -35.06 25.41
CA ASN A 221 2.14 -34.83 24.49
C ASN A 221 1.60 -34.64 23.06
N LEU A 222 2.44 -34.19 22.12
CA LEU A 222 2.09 -34.12 20.69
C LEU A 222 1.96 -35.53 20.12
N THR A 223 0.83 -35.80 19.47
CA THR A 223 0.62 -37.02 18.68
C THR A 223 1.32 -36.90 17.32
N GLU A 224 1.48 -38.03 16.61
CA GLU A 224 1.96 -38.01 15.22
C GLU A 224 1.05 -37.15 14.32
N GLN A 225 -0.25 -37.16 14.62
CA GLN A 225 -1.25 -36.34 13.94
C GLN A 225 -1.02 -34.84 14.17
N ASP A 226 -0.74 -34.45 15.42
CA ASP A 226 -0.45 -33.04 15.73
C ASP A 226 0.83 -32.56 15.03
N ILE A 227 1.87 -33.41 14.97
CA ILE A 227 3.13 -33.09 14.27
C ILE A 227 2.88 -32.89 12.77
N ALA A 228 2.07 -33.74 12.15
CA ALA A 228 1.68 -33.60 10.74
C ALA A 228 0.91 -32.30 10.50
N ASP A 229 -0.09 -31.99 11.31
CA ASP A 229 -0.90 -30.77 11.20
C ASP A 229 -0.06 -29.49 11.37
N LEU A 230 0.83 -29.48 12.36
CA LEU A 230 1.76 -28.39 12.61
C LEU A 230 2.77 -28.22 11.47
N THR A 231 3.23 -29.32 10.86
CA THR A 231 4.10 -29.23 9.68
C THR A 231 3.35 -28.64 8.48
N GLU A 232 2.11 -29.07 8.24
CA GLU A 232 1.26 -28.50 7.18
C GLU A 232 0.98 -26.99 7.40
N LEU A 233 0.77 -26.56 8.65
CA LEU A 233 0.55 -25.15 9.01
C LEU A 233 1.72 -24.24 8.65
N GLN A 234 2.96 -24.74 8.63
CA GLN A 234 4.14 -23.95 8.30
C GLN A 234 4.23 -23.60 6.82
N HIS A 235 3.60 -24.38 5.96
CA HIS A 235 3.57 -24.17 4.52
C HIS A 235 2.51 -23.13 4.09
N LEU A 236 1.75 -22.57 5.03
CA LEU A 236 0.82 -21.48 4.72
C LEU A 236 1.57 -20.20 4.31
N PRO A 237 1.08 -19.48 3.28
CA PRO A 237 1.73 -18.25 2.81
C PRO A 237 1.74 -17.14 3.87
N TYR A 238 0.82 -17.20 4.83
CA TYR A 238 0.74 -16.28 5.95
C TYR A 238 0.89 -17.05 7.26
N LYS A 239 1.96 -16.76 8.01
CA LYS A 239 2.14 -17.31 9.35
C LYS A 239 1.17 -16.64 10.30
N HIS A 240 0.25 -17.42 10.85
CA HIS A 240 -0.63 -16.98 11.92
C HIS A 240 0.03 -17.25 13.27
N PRO A 241 0.04 -16.28 14.20
CA PRO A 241 0.43 -16.55 15.58
C PRO A 241 -0.50 -17.60 16.20
N ILE A 242 0.08 -18.56 16.91
CA ILE A 242 -0.62 -19.66 17.57
C ILE A 242 -0.37 -19.60 19.07
N PHE A 243 -1.45 -19.73 19.84
CA PHE A 243 -1.38 -19.91 21.29
C PHE A 243 -1.56 -21.39 21.63
N PHE A 244 -0.47 -22.05 22.01
CA PHE A 244 -0.42 -23.45 22.39
C PHE A 244 -0.82 -23.62 23.85
N ILE A 245 -1.70 -24.58 24.12
CA ILE A 245 -2.18 -24.90 25.46
C ILE A 245 -2.04 -26.40 25.68
N CYS A 246 -1.14 -26.80 26.57
CA CYS A 246 -1.02 -28.18 27.02
C CYS A 246 -1.92 -28.40 28.23
N VAL A 247 -2.74 -29.44 28.15
CA VAL A 247 -3.63 -29.85 29.24
C VAL A 247 -3.25 -31.28 29.63
N ARG A 248 -2.78 -31.49 30.86
CA ARG A 248 -2.45 -32.82 31.37
C ARG A 248 -3.65 -33.49 32.03
N HIS A 249 -3.87 -34.75 31.70
CA HIS A 249 -4.96 -35.54 32.27
C HIS A 249 -4.62 -36.01 33.70
N PRO A 250 -5.51 -35.82 34.69
CA PRO A 250 -5.24 -36.15 36.09
C PRO A 250 -5.04 -37.67 36.35
N ALA A 251 -5.53 -38.56 35.49
CA ALA A 251 -5.32 -40.01 35.68
C ALA A 251 -3.93 -40.53 35.25
N GLN A 252 -3.06 -39.69 34.67
CA GLN A 252 -1.68 -40.09 34.30
C GLN A 252 -0.61 -39.38 35.13
N SER A 253 -0.96 -38.45 36.04
CA SER A 253 0.01 -37.78 36.91
C SER A 253 0.57 -38.69 38.02
N ASP A 254 -0.09 -39.80 38.34
CA ASP A 254 0.30 -40.69 39.44
C ASP A 254 1.28 -41.81 39.04
N LEU A 255 1.74 -41.87 37.77
CA LEU A 255 2.55 -42.99 37.27
C LEU A 255 4.03 -42.69 37.00
N THR A 256 4.55 -41.48 37.31
CA THR A 256 5.94 -41.14 36.94
C THR A 256 6.87 -40.70 38.07
N GLU A 257 6.60 -40.96 39.36
CA GLU A 257 7.64 -40.64 40.37
C GLU A 257 7.82 -41.57 41.60
N SER A 258 7.17 -42.72 41.67
CA SER A 258 7.46 -43.66 42.78
C SER A 258 7.12 -45.11 42.42
N GLY A 259 8.05 -45.81 41.76
CA GLY A 259 7.85 -47.22 41.40
C GLY A 259 9.06 -47.98 40.87
N GLN A 260 10.28 -47.47 41.06
CA GLN A 260 11.50 -48.19 40.67
C GLN A 260 12.54 -48.18 41.80
N HIS A 261 12.21 -48.74 42.96
CA HIS A 261 13.18 -49.39 43.86
C HIS A 261 12.41 -50.34 44.80
N ALA A 262 12.96 -51.54 44.99
CA ALA A 262 12.40 -52.73 45.66
C ALA A 262 11.35 -53.46 44.79
N GLY A 263 11.59 -54.69 44.33
CA GLY A 263 12.37 -55.75 44.94
C GLY A 263 11.46 -56.98 45.00
N THR A 264 11.73 -57.92 44.10
CA THR A 264 11.34 -59.33 44.11
C THR A 264 10.98 -59.91 45.49
N SER A 265 9.75 -60.43 45.65
CA SER A 265 9.49 -61.77 46.22
C SER A 265 7.99 -62.08 46.31
N SER A 266 7.65 -63.27 45.81
CA SER A 266 6.41 -64.03 45.90
C SER A 266 5.91 -64.27 47.33
N SER A 267 4.58 -64.26 47.52
CA SER A 267 3.74 -65.34 48.11
C SER A 267 2.52 -64.82 48.88
N THR A 268 1.32 -65.27 48.49
CA THR A 268 0.10 -65.40 49.34
C THR A 268 0.32 -66.46 50.45
N PRO A 269 -0.52 -66.64 51.51
CA PRO A 269 -1.97 -66.34 51.58
C PRO A 269 -2.59 -65.88 52.94
N SER A 270 -3.89 -65.57 52.87
CA SER A 270 -5.01 -65.88 53.80
C SER A 270 -5.14 -65.29 55.22
N SER A 271 -6.29 -64.59 55.40
CA SER A 271 -7.27 -64.64 56.52
C SER A 271 -6.81 -64.43 57.97
N THR A 272 -7.37 -63.42 58.65
CA THR A 272 -8.48 -63.55 59.64
C THR A 272 -8.76 -62.24 60.41
N THR A 273 -10.04 -62.11 60.74
CA THR A 273 -10.77 -61.26 61.70
C THR A 273 -10.03 -60.71 62.94
N SER A 274 -10.28 -59.44 63.30
CA SER A 274 -10.97 -59.01 64.55
C SER A 274 -10.83 -57.51 64.86
N SER A 275 -11.90 -56.94 65.40
CA SER A 275 -12.10 -55.53 65.79
C SER A 275 -11.60 -55.22 67.23
N PRO A 276 -11.99 -54.12 67.91
CA PRO A 276 -11.24 -52.86 68.00
C PRO A 276 -10.91 -52.43 69.46
N ALA A 277 -10.01 -51.45 69.65
CA ALA A 277 -9.87 -50.68 70.90
C ALA A 277 -9.10 -49.36 70.59
N SER A 278 -9.75 -48.20 70.56
CA SER A 278 -9.96 -47.27 71.69
C SER A 278 -8.68 -46.86 72.44
N SER A 279 -8.23 -45.61 72.20
CA SER A 279 -7.84 -44.65 73.25
C SER A 279 -7.19 -43.39 72.65
N CYS A 280 -7.91 -42.25 72.76
CA CYS A 280 -7.29 -40.94 72.98
C CYS A 280 -6.76 -40.88 74.43
N PRO A 281 -5.78 -40.03 74.80
CA PRO A 281 -6.08 -38.64 75.21
C PRO A 281 -4.89 -37.66 74.96
N PRO A 282 -4.82 -36.46 75.57
CA PRO A 282 -5.43 -35.22 75.12
C PRO A 282 -4.41 -34.10 74.85
N SER A 283 -4.88 -33.02 74.24
CA SER A 283 -4.20 -31.72 74.12
C SER A 283 -4.28 -30.90 75.42
N PRO A 284 -3.32 -29.98 75.66
CA PRO A 284 -3.60 -28.77 76.43
C PRO A 284 -3.23 -27.47 75.68
N THR A 285 -4.21 -26.58 75.74
CA THR A 285 -4.30 -25.11 75.64
C THR A 285 -3.06 -24.21 75.67
N SER A 286 -3.06 -23.28 74.70
CA SER A 286 -2.86 -21.81 74.76
C SER A 286 -1.63 -21.19 75.45
N ALA A 287 -0.77 -20.57 74.63
CA ALA A 287 -0.14 -19.28 74.93
C ALA A 287 0.33 -18.59 73.62
N SER A 288 -0.11 -17.36 73.40
CA SER A 288 0.51 -16.35 72.52
C SER A 288 1.00 -15.21 73.44
N PRO A 289 1.80 -14.19 73.03
CA PRO A 289 2.05 -13.73 71.64
C PRO A 289 3.49 -13.25 71.33
N THR A 290 3.84 -13.17 70.05
CA THR A 290 4.68 -12.08 69.49
C THR A 290 4.51 -12.02 67.98
N SER A 291 4.12 -10.84 67.48
CA SER A 291 3.92 -10.47 66.08
C SER A 291 5.26 -10.16 65.38
N PRO A 292 5.27 -10.07 64.03
CA PRO A 292 5.19 -8.72 63.48
C PRO A 292 4.31 -8.54 62.23
N ALA A 293 3.69 -7.36 62.21
CA ALA A 293 3.42 -6.49 61.06
C ALA A 293 2.73 -7.05 59.79
N ARG A 294 1.42 -6.81 59.69
CA ARG A 294 0.76 -6.46 58.42
C ARG A 294 -0.39 -5.51 58.71
N ASN A 295 -0.27 -4.27 58.24
CA ASN A 295 -1.37 -3.43 57.76
C ASN A 295 -0.78 -2.11 57.23
N LEU A 296 -0.99 -1.84 55.94
CA LEU A 296 -1.61 -0.60 55.39
C LEU A 296 -1.53 -0.63 53.83
N PRO A 297 -2.35 0.17 53.13
CA PRO A 297 -3.25 -0.32 52.09
C PRO A 297 -2.84 0.12 50.68
N TYR A 298 -3.13 -0.70 49.68
CA TYR A 298 -3.04 -0.28 48.28
C TYR A 298 -4.41 0.18 47.78
N THR A 299 -4.65 1.48 47.87
CA THR A 299 -5.49 2.21 46.93
C THR A 299 -4.70 2.41 45.64
N TYR A 300 -5.15 1.88 44.50
CA TYR A 300 -4.88 2.49 43.20
C TYR A 300 -5.98 2.17 42.18
N SER A 301 -6.84 3.17 41.98
CA SER A 301 -7.35 3.53 40.66
C SER A 301 -6.15 3.93 39.79
N ARG A 302 -5.82 3.15 38.75
CA ARG A 302 -4.99 3.58 37.62
C ARG A 302 -5.44 2.93 36.32
N HIS A 303 -5.35 3.73 35.27
CA HIS A 303 -5.91 3.59 33.92
C HIS A 303 -5.21 2.49 33.08
N PRO A 304 -5.89 1.79 32.14
CA PRO A 304 -5.37 0.60 31.42
C PRO A 304 -4.25 0.84 30.38
N LEU A 305 -3.59 2.00 30.39
CA LEU A 305 -2.57 2.36 29.38
C LEU A 305 -1.15 2.43 29.93
N GLU A 306 -0.93 2.33 31.26
CA GLU A 306 0.42 2.19 31.83
C GLU A 306 0.93 0.73 31.84
N GLN A 307 0.09 -0.27 31.49
CA GLN A 307 0.52 -1.67 31.38
C GLN A 307 1.35 -1.96 30.12
N LEU A 308 1.29 -1.11 29.08
CA LEU A 308 2.13 -1.26 27.89
C LEU A 308 3.56 -0.73 28.07
N SER A 309 3.82 0.05 29.13
CA SER A 309 5.18 0.42 29.56
C SER A 309 5.85 -0.61 30.47
N LEU A 310 5.09 -1.54 31.05
CA LEU A 310 5.62 -2.61 31.90
C LEU A 310 6.15 -3.82 31.11
N LEU A 311 5.88 -3.89 29.79
CA LEU A 311 6.57 -4.82 28.88
C LEU A 311 8.00 -4.39 28.51
N ARG A 312 8.52 -3.27 29.07
CA ARG A 312 9.96 -2.96 29.08
C ARG A 312 10.66 -3.36 30.38
N HIS A 313 9.98 -4.05 31.30
CA HIS A 313 10.57 -4.61 32.52
C HIS A 313 10.69 -6.13 32.50
N CYS A 314 10.93 -6.73 31.32
CA CYS A 314 11.59 -8.04 31.24
C CYS A 314 13.13 -7.89 31.35
N ASN A 315 13.60 -7.03 32.26
CA ASN A 315 15.02 -6.95 32.65
C ASN A 315 15.28 -7.52 34.05
N GLU A 316 14.25 -8.05 34.73
CA GLU A 316 14.40 -8.83 35.97
C GLU A 316 14.29 -10.34 35.69
N VAL A 317 14.97 -10.81 34.66
CA VAL A 317 15.49 -12.20 34.59
C VAL A 317 17.01 -12.11 34.58
N GLN A 318 17.56 -11.43 35.57
CA GLN A 318 18.95 -11.58 35.96
C GLN A 318 18.93 -12.39 37.25
N SER A 319 19.14 -13.71 37.09
CA SER A 319 19.20 -14.78 38.11
C SER A 319 17.98 -15.71 38.12
N ALA A 320 17.82 -16.52 37.07
CA ALA A 320 17.10 -17.78 37.19
C ALA A 320 18.03 -18.88 36.69
N GLU A 321 18.47 -19.72 37.62
CA GLU A 321 19.08 -21.01 37.35
C GLU A 321 18.21 -21.81 36.37
N GLN A 322 18.85 -22.64 35.55
CA GLN A 322 18.25 -23.40 34.46
C GLN A 322 17.03 -24.22 34.92
N PHE A 323 15.82 -23.73 34.67
CA PHE A 323 14.63 -24.58 34.72
C PHE A 323 14.70 -25.59 33.57
N PRO A 324 14.41 -26.88 33.81
CA PRO A 324 14.37 -27.87 32.73
C PRO A 324 13.27 -27.49 31.74
N VAL A 325 13.66 -27.30 30.48
CA VAL A 325 12.74 -27.00 29.38
C VAL A 325 11.88 -28.24 29.12
N SER A 326 10.56 -28.10 29.16
CA SER A 326 9.60 -29.20 28.91
C SER A 326 9.86 -29.88 27.55
N ASP A 327 9.66 -31.21 27.48
CA ASP A 327 9.76 -32.00 26.22
C ASP A 327 8.89 -31.40 25.12
N LEU A 328 7.69 -30.93 25.48
CA LEU A 328 6.78 -30.26 24.54
C LEU A 328 7.37 -28.96 23.98
N TYR A 329 8.01 -28.15 24.82
CA TYR A 329 8.66 -26.91 24.38
C TYR A 329 9.78 -27.22 23.39
N GLN A 330 10.58 -28.25 23.64
CA GLN A 330 11.66 -28.67 22.74
C GLN A 330 11.09 -29.12 21.38
N LYS A 331 10.03 -29.93 21.37
CA LYS A 331 9.39 -30.37 20.12
C LYS A 331 8.83 -29.20 19.30
N LEU A 332 8.12 -28.27 19.93
CA LEU A 332 7.60 -27.08 19.25
C LEU A 332 8.74 -26.14 18.78
N SER A 333 9.86 -26.10 19.50
CA SER A 333 11.06 -25.36 19.08
C SER A 333 11.73 -26.00 17.87
N ASN A 334 11.83 -27.33 17.83
CA ASN A 334 12.38 -28.09 16.70
C ASN A 334 11.52 -27.93 15.43
N LEU A 335 10.20 -27.81 15.61
CA LEU A 335 9.30 -27.43 14.52
C LEU A 335 9.49 -25.95 14.13
N GLY A 336 10.07 -25.08 14.96
CA GLY A 336 10.26 -23.66 14.64
C GLY A 336 9.07 -22.78 14.99
N TYR A 337 8.19 -23.25 15.88
CA TYR A 337 7.12 -22.44 16.46
C TYR A 337 7.60 -21.62 17.66
N LEU A 338 8.52 -22.15 18.45
CA LEU A 338 9.08 -21.49 19.63
C LEU A 338 10.59 -21.23 19.45
N PRO A 339 11.15 -20.18 20.10
CA PRO A 339 12.58 -19.91 20.03
C PRO A 339 13.40 -21.00 20.71
N SER A 340 14.56 -21.34 20.14
CA SER A 340 15.46 -22.35 20.68
C SER A 340 15.85 -22.01 22.12
N PRO A 341 15.97 -23.01 23.01
CA PRO A 341 16.39 -22.80 24.40
C PRO A 341 17.68 -21.97 24.48
N GLY A 342 17.64 -20.84 25.19
CA GLY A 342 18.81 -19.95 25.35
C GLY A 342 19.02 -18.89 24.25
N SER A 343 18.19 -18.88 23.20
CA SER A 343 18.19 -17.79 22.21
C SER A 343 17.41 -16.57 22.74
N ARG A 344 18.02 -15.38 22.66
CA ARG A 344 17.28 -14.13 22.96
C ARG A 344 16.42 -13.76 21.75
N PRO A 345 15.13 -13.45 21.93
CA PRO A 345 14.32 -12.90 20.86
C PRO A 345 14.88 -11.53 20.43
N GLU A 346 15.26 -11.39 19.15
CA GLU A 346 15.55 -10.10 18.54
C GLU A 346 14.24 -9.31 18.38
N TYR A 347 13.85 -8.54 19.40
CA TYR A 347 12.72 -7.62 19.28
C TYR A 347 13.08 -6.44 18.38
N LYS A 348 12.83 -6.58 17.07
CA LYS A 348 13.03 -5.51 16.07
C LYS A 348 11.89 -4.49 16.05
N GLY A 349 11.40 -3.98 17.19
CA GLY A 349 10.48 -2.82 17.24
C GLY A 349 9.17 -2.90 16.44
N SER A 350 8.88 -4.03 15.77
CA SER A 350 7.65 -4.36 15.05
C SER A 350 6.69 -5.05 16.02
N LEU A 351 5.38 -4.84 15.81
CA LEU A 351 4.30 -5.52 16.55
C LEU A 351 4.17 -7.00 16.09
N GLU A 352 5.31 -7.69 15.94
CA GLU A 352 5.37 -9.09 15.58
C GLU A 352 4.91 -9.93 16.77
N VAL A 353 3.74 -10.56 16.59
CA VAL A 353 3.16 -11.43 17.60
C VAL A 353 3.74 -12.82 17.40
N GLY A 354 4.56 -13.26 18.36
CA GLY A 354 5.10 -14.61 18.38
C GLY A 354 4.07 -15.65 18.82
N ASN A 355 4.41 -16.93 18.65
CA ASN A 355 3.66 -18.01 19.26
C ASN A 355 3.94 -18.06 20.77
N GLU A 356 2.98 -18.57 21.54
CA GLU A 356 3.08 -18.70 22.98
C GLU A 356 2.68 -20.11 23.43
N LEU A 357 3.30 -20.64 24.48
CA LEU A 357 2.96 -21.95 25.07
C LEU A 357 2.61 -21.77 26.54
N VAL A 358 1.47 -22.32 26.94
CA VAL A 358 1.05 -22.46 28.34
C VAL A 358 0.85 -23.93 28.66
N GLU A 359 1.44 -24.41 29.74
CA GLU A 359 1.25 -25.77 30.26
C GLU A 359 0.39 -25.73 31.53
N ASP A 360 -0.55 -26.67 31.65
CA ASP A 360 -1.39 -26.89 32.83
C ASP A 360 -2.19 -25.65 33.29
N PHE A 361 -2.55 -24.79 32.34
CA PHE A 361 -3.19 -23.49 32.57
C PHE A 361 -2.39 -22.53 33.46
N ILE A 362 -1.12 -22.83 33.78
CA ILE A 362 -0.24 -21.97 34.55
C ILE A 362 0.07 -20.75 33.69
N GLY A 363 -0.43 -19.58 34.10
CA GLY A 363 -0.27 -18.34 33.33
C GLY A 363 -1.29 -18.16 32.20
N PHE A 364 -2.36 -18.97 32.11
CA PHE A 364 -3.40 -18.85 31.07
C PHE A 364 -4.00 -17.44 30.92
N SER A 365 -3.90 -16.58 31.93
CA SER A 365 -4.24 -15.15 31.81
C SER A 365 -3.49 -14.41 30.70
N SER A 366 -2.35 -14.92 30.24
CA SER A 366 -1.61 -14.36 29.10
C SER A 366 -2.37 -14.45 27.78
N VAL A 367 -3.37 -15.33 27.66
CA VAL A 367 -4.25 -15.42 26.48
C VAL A 367 -4.90 -14.07 26.15
N LEU A 368 -5.22 -13.26 27.18
CA LEU A 368 -5.77 -11.91 26.99
C LEU A 368 -4.77 -10.98 26.28
N MET A 369 -3.50 -11.04 26.68
CA MET A 369 -2.44 -10.25 26.06
C MET A 369 -2.15 -10.74 24.64
N PHE A 370 -2.09 -12.06 24.44
CA PHE A 370 -1.95 -12.66 23.11
C PHE A 370 -3.06 -12.20 22.16
N VAL A 371 -4.34 -12.34 22.58
CA VAL A 371 -5.50 -11.89 21.82
C VAL A 371 -5.42 -10.39 21.50
N SER A 372 -5.07 -9.57 22.50
CA SER A 372 -4.92 -8.12 22.29
C SER A 372 -3.84 -7.81 21.25
N HIS A 373 -2.67 -8.46 21.32
CA HIS A 373 -1.58 -8.25 20.37
C HIS A 373 -1.95 -8.72 18.96
N VAL A 374 -2.58 -9.89 18.81
CA VAL A 374 -3.05 -10.38 17.50
C VAL A 374 -4.01 -9.38 16.87
N LEU A 375 -5.02 -8.94 17.62
CA LEU A 375 -6.02 -7.99 17.14
C LEU A 375 -5.41 -6.61 16.81
N GLN A 376 -4.49 -6.11 17.63
CA GLN A 376 -3.75 -4.87 17.36
C GLN A 376 -2.90 -5.00 16.09
N SER A 377 -2.21 -6.13 15.90
CA SER A 377 -1.42 -6.41 14.69
C SER A 377 -2.29 -6.41 13.43
N ARG A 378 -3.51 -6.98 13.49
CA ARG A 378 -4.48 -6.90 12.38
C ARG A 378 -4.93 -5.47 12.09
N LEU A 379 -5.28 -4.69 13.12
CA LEU A 379 -5.65 -3.28 12.92
C LEU A 379 -4.48 -2.47 12.33
N LEU A 380 -3.25 -2.74 12.78
CA LEU A 380 -2.04 -2.09 12.30
C LEU A 380 -1.78 -2.39 10.83
N LEU A 381 -1.97 -3.65 10.41
CA LEU A 381 -1.88 -4.07 9.01
C LEU A 381 -2.88 -3.30 8.15
N ALA A 382 -4.16 -3.29 8.54
CA ALA A 382 -5.21 -2.59 7.81
C ALA A 382 -4.96 -1.06 7.72
N ALA A 383 -4.54 -0.44 8.82
CA ALA A 383 -4.18 0.98 8.84
C ALA A 383 -2.99 1.29 7.93
N THR A 384 -1.98 0.40 7.90
CA THR A 384 -0.78 0.56 7.06
C THR A 384 -1.13 0.47 5.57
N LEU A 385 -1.93 -0.54 5.16
CA LEU A 385 -2.36 -0.68 3.76
C LEU A 385 -3.13 0.54 3.25
N LEU A 386 -4.01 1.11 4.08
CA LEU A 386 -4.72 2.35 3.78
C LEU A 386 -3.76 3.54 3.68
N GLN A 387 -2.87 3.71 4.67
CA GLN A 387 -1.89 4.79 4.72
C GLN A 387 -0.96 4.79 3.50
N ASP A 388 -0.47 3.62 3.10
CA ASP A 388 0.40 3.46 1.94
C ASP A 388 -0.35 3.77 0.63
N THR A 389 -1.63 3.43 0.57
CA THR A 389 -2.46 3.76 -0.61
C THR A 389 -2.74 5.26 -0.70
N HIS A 390 -3.05 5.93 0.41
CA HIS A 390 -3.23 7.39 0.42
C HIS A 390 -1.93 8.12 0.09
N ALA A 391 -0.80 7.66 0.64
CA ALA A 391 0.50 8.25 0.39
C ALA A 391 0.90 8.13 -1.09
N ARG A 392 0.77 6.93 -1.67
CA ARG A 392 0.99 6.70 -3.12
C ARG A 392 0.07 7.58 -3.97
N SER A 393 -1.19 7.72 -3.58
CA SER A 393 -2.15 8.54 -4.33
C SER A 393 -1.75 10.02 -4.35
N LEU A 394 -1.34 10.57 -3.20
CA LEU A 394 -0.85 11.94 -3.09
C LEU A 394 0.44 12.16 -3.87
N GLN A 395 1.38 11.22 -3.79
CA GLN A 395 2.62 11.29 -4.55
C GLN A 395 2.34 11.30 -6.06
N ASN A 396 1.41 10.47 -6.53
CA ASN A 396 0.98 10.48 -7.92
C ASN A 396 0.29 11.79 -8.32
N PHE A 397 -0.51 12.42 -7.44
CA PHE A 397 -1.08 13.75 -7.71
C PHE A 397 0.01 14.81 -7.85
N ILE A 398 1.03 14.76 -7.00
CA ILE A 398 2.17 15.68 -7.03
C ILE A 398 3.00 15.49 -8.30
N LEU A 399 3.34 14.24 -8.65
CA LEU A 399 4.07 13.92 -9.88
C LEU A 399 3.29 14.37 -11.13
N ALA A 400 1.99 14.10 -11.17
CA ALA A 400 1.14 14.56 -12.28
C ALA A 400 1.09 16.09 -12.37
N ALA A 401 1.11 16.81 -11.24
CA ALA A 401 1.16 18.27 -11.23
C ALA A 401 2.52 18.79 -11.73
N PHE A 402 3.63 18.14 -11.37
CA PHE A 402 4.95 18.47 -11.89
C PHE A 402 5.08 18.23 -13.40
N ASP A 403 4.55 17.11 -13.90
CA ASP A 403 4.54 16.83 -15.34
C ASP A 403 3.76 17.89 -16.11
N LEU A 404 2.60 18.31 -15.60
CA LEU A 404 1.82 19.39 -16.22
C LEU A 404 2.59 20.72 -16.19
N SER A 405 3.19 21.08 -15.05
CA SER A 405 3.98 22.30 -14.92
C SER A 405 5.19 22.29 -15.85
N ARG A 406 5.82 21.13 -16.03
CA ARG A 406 6.94 20.94 -16.94
C ARG A 406 6.48 21.12 -18.40
N ASP A 407 5.36 20.52 -18.78
CA ASP A 407 4.79 20.65 -20.11
C ASP A 407 4.44 22.11 -20.43
N LEU A 408 3.87 22.83 -19.46
CA LEU A 408 3.55 24.27 -19.54
C LEU A 408 4.80 25.15 -19.73
N MET A 409 5.95 24.76 -19.18
CA MET A 409 7.17 25.57 -19.26
C MET A 409 8.11 25.20 -20.40
N ILE A 410 8.23 23.91 -20.71
CA ILE A 410 9.23 23.40 -21.67
C ILE A 410 8.69 23.45 -23.09
N THR A 411 7.43 23.07 -23.31
CA THR A 411 6.91 22.94 -24.67
C THR A 411 6.88 24.29 -25.41
N PRO A 412 6.44 25.41 -24.78
CA PRO A 412 6.52 26.73 -25.42
C PRO A 412 7.96 27.12 -25.79
N LYS A 413 8.94 26.81 -24.93
CA LYS A 413 10.36 27.06 -25.22
C LYS A 413 10.86 26.23 -26.41
N ARG A 414 10.42 24.98 -26.54
CA ARG A 414 10.76 24.12 -27.69
C ARG A 414 10.14 24.63 -29.00
N ILE A 415 8.89 25.10 -28.95
CA ILE A 415 8.22 25.72 -30.11
C ILE A 415 8.95 27.00 -30.52
N GLN A 416 9.29 27.87 -29.56
CA GLN A 416 10.09 29.08 -29.81
C GLN A 416 11.47 28.75 -30.41
N TYR A 417 12.15 27.73 -29.88
CA TYR A 417 13.42 27.27 -30.42
C TYR A 417 13.30 26.77 -31.87
N ALA A 418 12.27 25.97 -32.17
CA ALA A 418 12.00 25.50 -33.52
C ALA A 418 11.72 26.67 -34.48
N ARG A 419 10.94 27.67 -34.04
CA ARG A 419 10.68 28.91 -34.81
C ARG A 419 11.97 29.66 -35.12
N ALA A 420 12.81 29.89 -34.12
CA ALA A 420 14.08 30.59 -34.29
C ALA A 420 15.04 29.83 -35.23
N ARG A 421 15.06 28.50 -35.13
CA ARG A 421 15.92 27.66 -36.00
C ARG A 421 15.46 27.68 -37.45
N GLU A 422 14.15 27.60 -37.69
CA GLU A 422 13.56 27.73 -39.03
C GLU A 422 13.84 29.12 -39.62
N GLU A 423 13.65 30.19 -38.84
CA GLU A 423 13.90 31.55 -39.33
C GLU A 423 15.38 31.76 -39.73
N SER A 424 16.31 31.20 -38.95
CA SER A 424 17.74 31.20 -39.31
C SER A 424 18.02 30.42 -40.59
N LEU A 425 17.37 29.26 -40.78
CA LEU A 425 17.51 28.44 -41.98
C LEU A 425 16.95 29.19 -43.21
N TYR A 426 15.75 29.77 -43.07
CA TYR A 426 15.10 30.59 -44.09
C TYR A 426 16.01 31.73 -44.56
N ARG A 427 16.55 32.53 -43.62
CA ARG A 427 17.47 33.63 -43.96
C ARG A 427 18.73 33.14 -44.67
N SER A 428 19.29 32.01 -44.24
CA SER A 428 20.49 31.44 -44.84
C SER A 428 20.23 30.95 -46.28
N LEU A 429 19.13 30.24 -46.50
CA LEU A 429 18.71 29.76 -47.83
C LEU A 429 18.37 30.91 -48.76
N LEU A 430 17.69 31.94 -48.25
CA LEU A 430 17.37 33.13 -49.03
C LEU A 430 18.63 33.88 -49.43
N HIS A 431 19.59 34.05 -48.52
CA HIS A 431 20.89 34.66 -48.81
C HIS A 431 21.72 33.85 -49.82
N LEU A 432 21.73 32.51 -49.71
CA LEU A 432 22.33 31.62 -50.71
C LEU A 432 21.68 31.80 -52.09
N ALA A 433 20.35 31.88 -52.14
CA ALA A 433 19.61 32.10 -53.39
C ALA A 433 19.92 33.48 -54.02
N TYR A 434 20.16 34.52 -53.22
CA TYR A 434 20.62 35.82 -53.72
C TYR A 434 22.06 35.78 -54.25
N ASN A 435 22.98 35.17 -53.50
CA ASN A 435 24.41 35.21 -53.85
C ASN A 435 24.79 34.26 -54.98
N LYS A 436 24.10 33.13 -55.11
CA LYS A 436 24.32 32.18 -56.21
C LYS A 436 23.67 32.63 -57.52
N GLN A 437 22.95 33.75 -57.56
CA GLN A 437 22.32 34.25 -58.79
C GLN A 437 23.34 34.54 -59.90
N THR A 438 24.51 35.07 -59.56
CA THR A 438 25.60 35.31 -60.52
C THR A 438 26.27 34.03 -60.98
N GLU A 439 26.33 33.01 -60.13
CA GLU A 439 26.95 31.71 -60.41
C GLU A 439 26.02 30.82 -61.24
N ILE A 440 24.71 30.81 -60.92
CA ILE A 440 23.65 30.21 -61.74
C ILE A 440 23.60 30.89 -63.10
N ARG A 441 23.74 32.22 -63.15
CA ARG A 441 23.87 32.95 -64.43
C ARG A 441 25.09 32.46 -65.21
N ASN A 442 26.27 32.39 -64.59
CA ASN A 442 27.49 31.93 -65.26
C ASN A 442 27.35 30.47 -65.74
N MET A 443 26.77 29.58 -64.93
CA MET A 443 26.48 28.21 -65.34
C MET A 443 25.49 28.17 -66.52
N ILE A 444 24.42 28.96 -66.48
CA ILE A 444 23.47 29.06 -67.60
C ILE A 444 24.19 29.59 -68.85
N THR A 445 25.06 30.58 -68.73
CA THR A 445 25.89 31.09 -69.83
C THR A 445 26.85 30.03 -70.35
N GLU A 446 27.56 29.30 -69.49
CA GLU A 446 28.48 28.22 -69.84
C GLU A 446 27.75 27.05 -70.50
N THR A 447 26.63 26.60 -69.93
CA THR A 447 25.82 25.52 -70.51
C THR A 447 25.16 25.95 -71.82
N ILE A 448 24.65 27.19 -71.93
CA ILE A 448 24.16 27.72 -73.21
C ILE A 448 25.30 27.79 -74.23
N PHE A 449 26.53 28.10 -73.80
CA PHE A 449 27.71 28.17 -74.66
C PHE A 449 28.21 26.78 -75.10
N GLU A 450 28.25 25.81 -74.19
CA GLU A 450 28.66 24.42 -74.45
C GLU A 450 27.62 23.69 -75.32
N VAL A 451 26.34 23.84 -74.97
CA VAL A 451 25.22 23.24 -75.70
C VAL A 451 24.88 24.09 -76.94
N ARG A 452 25.51 25.25 -77.14
CA ARG A 452 25.30 26.12 -78.31
C ARG A 452 25.56 25.38 -79.60
N ASP A 453 26.72 24.73 -79.68
CA ASP A 453 27.14 24.03 -80.88
C ASP A 453 26.34 22.73 -81.06
N GLU A 454 25.97 22.03 -79.98
CA GLU A 454 25.06 20.88 -80.02
C GLU A 454 23.63 21.23 -80.45
N ILE A 455 23.06 22.35 -79.99
CA ILE A 455 21.74 22.85 -80.41
C ILE A 455 21.81 23.33 -81.85
N LEU A 456 22.89 23.99 -82.26
CA LEU A 456 23.11 24.34 -83.67
C LEU A 456 23.22 23.10 -84.56
N GLN A 457 23.80 22.01 -84.04
CA GLN A 457 23.88 20.72 -84.72
C GLN A 457 22.52 20.02 -84.79
N LYS A 458 21.77 19.94 -83.67
CA LYS A 458 20.45 19.29 -83.62
C LYS A 458 19.34 20.07 -84.32
N ALA A 459 19.36 21.40 -84.28
CA ALA A 459 18.44 22.24 -85.04
C ALA A 459 18.69 22.14 -86.54
N ALA A 460 19.93 21.85 -86.96
CA ALA A 460 20.22 21.51 -88.36
C ALA A 460 19.59 20.19 -88.81
N ASP A 461 19.17 19.33 -87.88
CA ASP A 461 18.65 17.98 -88.11
C ASP A 461 17.14 17.82 -87.87
N PHE A 462 16.38 18.91 -87.64
CA PHE A 462 14.92 18.83 -87.38
C PHE A 462 14.07 18.98 -88.64
N SER A 463 13.01 18.16 -88.79
CA SER A 463 12.12 18.16 -89.96
C SER A 463 10.68 18.60 -89.63
N PHE A 464 10.12 19.54 -90.41
CA PHE A 464 8.75 20.02 -90.27
C PHE A 464 7.77 19.02 -90.89
N GLN A 465 6.85 18.50 -90.09
CA GLN A 465 5.76 17.63 -90.55
C GLN A 465 4.52 18.45 -90.93
N SER A 466 4.55 19.21 -92.03
CA SER A 466 3.33 19.74 -92.65
C SER A 466 3.54 20.21 -94.09
N PHE A 467 3.22 19.30 -95.02
CA PHE A 467 2.93 19.46 -96.45
C PHE A 467 4.08 19.40 -97.49
N PRO A 468 3.85 18.71 -98.63
CA PRO A 468 4.85 18.51 -99.68
C PRO A 468 5.00 19.78 -100.52
N ILE A 469 6.22 20.30 -100.61
CA ILE A 469 6.55 21.49 -101.41
C ILE A 469 7.20 21.02 -102.72
N ASP A 470 6.50 21.23 -103.84
CA ASP A 470 7.06 20.99 -105.18
C ASP A 470 8.29 21.86 -105.43
N GLN A 471 9.28 21.30 -106.12
CA GLN A 471 10.64 21.84 -106.30
C GLN A 471 10.71 23.23 -106.97
N TYR A 472 9.60 23.75 -107.51
CA TYR A 472 9.49 25.08 -108.11
C TYR A 472 9.15 26.21 -107.10
N LEU A 473 8.68 25.87 -105.89
CA LEU A 473 8.34 26.84 -104.83
C LEU A 473 9.52 27.16 -103.89
N MET A 474 10.64 26.46 -104.01
CA MET A 474 11.86 26.66 -103.21
C MET A 474 12.62 27.95 -103.57
N ASP A 475 12.48 28.46 -104.79
CA ASP A 475 13.24 29.64 -105.23
C ASP A 475 12.60 30.98 -104.78
N HIS A 476 11.29 31.00 -104.42
CA HIS A 476 10.56 32.22 -104.02
C HIS A 476 9.57 32.00 -102.85
N PRO A 477 10.03 32.03 -101.58
CA PRO A 477 9.17 31.83 -100.42
C PRO A 477 8.26 33.05 -100.16
N THR A 478 6.95 32.85 -100.01
CA THR A 478 6.00 33.91 -99.60
C THR A 478 6.02 34.10 -98.08
N GLY A 479 5.94 35.36 -97.61
CA GLY A 479 6.10 35.72 -96.18
C GLY A 479 5.16 35.02 -95.18
N LYS A 480 4.03 34.46 -95.63
CA LYS A 480 3.15 33.63 -94.79
C LYS A 480 3.77 32.27 -94.44
N ILE A 481 4.50 31.66 -95.37
CA ILE A 481 5.18 30.36 -95.17
C ILE A 481 6.32 30.54 -94.17
N VAL A 482 7.08 31.63 -94.31
CA VAL A 482 8.15 32.01 -93.37
C VAL A 482 7.62 32.21 -91.95
N HIS A 483 6.46 32.86 -91.79
CA HIS A 483 5.89 33.16 -90.48
C HIS A 483 5.29 31.94 -89.77
N LEU A 484 4.80 30.95 -90.52
CA LEU A 484 4.32 29.66 -90.00
C LEU A 484 5.48 28.76 -89.58
N CYS A 485 6.53 28.63 -90.41
CA CYS A 485 7.75 27.90 -90.05
C CYS A 485 8.47 28.52 -88.84
N MET A 486 8.46 29.85 -88.69
CA MET A 486 8.97 30.52 -87.48
C MET A 486 8.18 30.18 -86.22
N SER A 487 6.88 29.90 -86.32
CA SER A 487 6.06 29.50 -85.18
C SER A 487 6.36 28.06 -84.76
N GLU A 488 6.51 27.14 -85.71
CA GLU A 488 6.86 25.73 -85.44
C GLU A 488 8.29 25.57 -84.92
N ILE A 489 9.26 26.35 -85.44
CA ILE A 489 10.63 26.41 -84.87
C ILE A 489 10.60 26.91 -83.43
N ARG A 490 9.73 27.87 -83.12
CA ARG A 490 9.63 28.43 -81.78
C ARG A 490 9.03 27.42 -80.80
N GLU A 491 8.01 26.67 -81.21
CA GLU A 491 7.47 25.57 -80.40
C GLU A 491 8.50 24.45 -80.23
N MET A 492 9.24 24.09 -81.27
CA MET A 492 10.33 23.11 -81.18
C MET A 492 11.47 23.56 -80.25
N VAL A 493 11.95 24.81 -80.33
CA VAL A 493 13.03 25.30 -79.44
C VAL A 493 12.54 25.37 -77.98
N VAL A 494 11.26 25.68 -77.76
CA VAL A 494 10.65 25.66 -76.44
C VAL A 494 10.47 24.23 -75.93
N GLU A 495 9.98 23.28 -76.74
CA GLU A 495 9.93 21.86 -76.41
C GLU A 495 11.33 21.29 -76.14
N HIS A 496 12.34 21.62 -76.96
CA HIS A 496 13.70 21.13 -76.78
C HIS A 496 14.41 21.73 -75.54
N LEU A 497 14.16 23.00 -75.21
CA LEU A 497 14.60 23.58 -73.92
C LEU A 497 13.90 22.93 -72.72
N THR A 498 12.73 22.34 -72.94
CA THR A 498 11.99 21.57 -71.92
C THR A 498 12.48 20.10 -71.88
N GLU A 499 13.02 19.55 -72.97
CA GLU A 499 13.58 18.20 -73.16
C GLU A 499 15.10 18.04 -72.92
N VAL A 500 15.82 19.12 -72.57
CA VAL A 500 17.17 19.00 -71.93
C VAL A 500 17.05 18.47 -70.48
N LEU A 501 15.83 18.20 -70.02
CA LEU A 501 15.50 17.12 -69.06
C LEU A 501 15.02 15.90 -69.88
N PRO A 502 15.54 14.69 -69.61
CA PRO A 502 15.76 13.59 -70.58
C PRO A 502 14.51 13.15 -71.37
N TRP A 503 14.62 12.82 -72.68
CA TRP A 503 14.40 11.51 -73.35
C TRP A 503 14.24 11.61 -74.92
N ASN A 504 15.19 10.98 -75.66
CA ASN A 504 15.23 10.32 -77.02
C ASN A 504 14.66 10.88 -78.37
N LEU A 505 15.60 11.09 -79.36
CA LEU A 505 15.74 10.69 -80.82
C LEU A 505 14.54 10.72 -81.84
N PRO A 506 14.69 10.81 -83.21
CA PRO A 506 15.85 10.99 -84.14
C PRO A 506 15.65 11.85 -85.47
N LEU A 507 16.75 12.06 -86.24
CA LEU A 507 16.94 12.17 -87.74
C LEU A 507 16.61 13.44 -88.62
N SER A 508 17.71 14.12 -89.03
CA SER A 508 18.28 14.40 -90.39
C SER A 508 17.85 15.56 -91.33
N ILE A 509 18.87 16.39 -91.70
CA ILE A 509 19.13 17.16 -92.96
C ILE A 509 18.28 18.46 -93.15
N ASP A 510 18.76 19.70 -93.37
CA ASP A 510 19.92 20.27 -94.10
C ASP A 510 20.53 21.53 -93.39
N SER A 511 21.84 21.73 -93.53
CA SER A 511 22.76 22.32 -92.53
C SER A 511 22.88 23.86 -92.50
N ALA A 512 22.58 24.55 -93.61
CA ALA A 512 23.01 25.95 -93.76
C ALA A 512 22.02 27.00 -93.24
N TRP A 513 20.70 26.76 -93.35
CA TRP A 513 19.68 27.77 -93.01
C TRP A 513 19.23 27.71 -91.54
N ASN A 514 19.16 26.51 -90.96
CA ASN A 514 18.83 26.30 -89.55
C ASN A 514 19.87 26.91 -88.59
N LYS A 515 21.14 26.97 -89.02
CA LYS A 515 22.24 27.58 -88.26
C LYS A 515 22.02 29.08 -88.08
N GLU A 516 21.54 29.79 -89.10
CA GLU A 516 21.28 31.24 -89.07
C GLU A 516 20.09 31.60 -88.16
N THR A 517 19.02 30.80 -88.20
CA THR A 517 17.81 31.03 -87.39
C THR A 517 18.01 30.63 -85.92
N ALA A 518 18.69 29.51 -85.65
CA ALA A 518 19.09 29.13 -84.30
C ALA A 518 20.07 30.15 -83.68
N LEU A 519 20.99 30.73 -84.47
CA LEU A 519 21.84 31.85 -84.04
C LEU A 519 21.02 33.09 -83.66
N ARG A 520 19.94 33.42 -84.39
CA ARG A 520 19.04 34.53 -84.05
C ARG A 520 18.21 34.29 -82.79
N ILE A 521 17.82 33.04 -82.51
CA ILE A 521 17.07 32.69 -81.31
C ILE A 521 17.99 32.60 -80.08
N LEU A 522 19.18 32.00 -80.22
CA LEU A 522 20.24 31.98 -79.19
C LEU A 522 20.72 33.39 -78.83
N SER A 523 20.82 34.31 -79.80
CA SER A 523 21.12 35.71 -79.53
C SER A 523 19.96 36.51 -78.91
N SER A 524 18.74 35.98 -78.95
CA SER A 524 17.55 36.57 -78.31
C SER A 524 17.29 36.06 -76.89
N LEU A 525 17.93 34.96 -76.47
CA LEU A 525 17.86 34.44 -75.11
C LEU A 525 18.65 35.33 -74.16
N ASN A 526 17.95 36.19 -73.42
CA ASN A 526 18.58 36.99 -72.39
C ASN A 526 18.86 36.12 -71.16
N GLU A 527 20.07 35.61 -71.06
CA GLU A 527 20.59 34.80 -69.96
C GLU A 527 20.34 35.45 -68.59
N ASN A 528 20.39 36.79 -68.52
CA ASN A 528 20.08 37.53 -67.30
C ASN A 528 18.60 37.42 -66.91
N HIS A 529 17.69 37.34 -67.88
CA HIS A 529 16.27 37.18 -67.64
C HIS A 529 15.93 35.75 -67.16
N LEU A 530 16.56 34.74 -67.75
CA LEU A 530 16.36 33.34 -67.37
C LEU A 530 16.91 33.06 -65.96
N ALA A 531 18.13 33.48 -65.67
CA ALA A 531 18.73 33.36 -64.34
C ALA A 531 17.93 34.11 -63.26
N ARG A 532 17.42 35.31 -63.58
CA ARG A 532 16.50 36.06 -62.69
C ARG A 532 15.19 35.30 -62.46
N SER A 533 14.59 34.72 -63.50
CA SER A 533 13.33 33.97 -63.39
C SER A 533 13.48 32.74 -62.49
N ILE A 534 14.54 31.95 -62.68
CA ILE A 534 14.83 30.75 -61.87
C ILE A 534 15.12 31.13 -60.41
N CYS A 535 15.94 32.15 -60.17
CA CYS A 535 16.22 32.62 -58.81
C CYS A 535 14.96 33.15 -58.12
N ASN A 536 14.11 33.87 -58.83
CA ASN A 536 12.82 34.35 -58.30
C ASN A 536 11.89 33.17 -57.96
N GLN A 537 11.80 32.14 -58.80
CA GLN A 537 11.01 30.94 -58.52
C GLN A 537 11.54 30.17 -57.30
N LEU A 538 12.87 30.02 -57.16
CA LEU A 538 13.50 29.42 -55.98
C LEU A 538 13.18 30.23 -54.70
N GLN A 539 13.35 31.56 -54.75
CA GLN A 539 13.01 32.45 -53.63
C GLN A 539 11.54 32.35 -53.23
N GLN A 540 10.62 32.32 -54.20
CA GLN A 540 9.19 32.11 -53.94
C GLN A 540 8.91 30.73 -53.33
N LYS A 541 9.57 29.69 -53.81
CA LYS A 541 9.40 28.33 -53.27
C LYS A 541 9.91 28.22 -51.83
N VAL A 542 11.07 28.81 -51.52
CA VAL A 542 11.62 28.90 -50.15
C VAL A 542 10.69 29.73 -49.25
N ARG A 543 10.20 30.89 -49.72
CA ARG A 543 9.25 31.73 -48.97
C ARG A 543 7.94 30.99 -48.69
N SER A 544 7.33 30.37 -49.68
CA SER A 544 6.09 29.58 -49.50
C SER A 544 6.27 28.40 -48.55
N SER A 545 7.47 27.77 -48.54
CA SER A 545 7.77 26.68 -47.61
C SER A 545 7.90 27.18 -46.17
N HIS A 546 8.57 28.31 -45.98
CA HIS A 546 8.68 28.96 -44.68
C HIS A 546 7.31 29.39 -44.14
N GLU A 547 6.48 30.04 -44.97
CA GLU A 547 5.11 30.44 -44.60
C GLU A 547 4.25 29.24 -44.19
N ARG A 548 4.32 28.12 -44.94
CA ARG A 548 3.62 26.87 -44.60
C ARG A 548 4.10 26.28 -43.27
N PHE A 549 5.40 26.31 -43.01
CA PHE A 549 5.96 25.86 -41.73
C PHE A 549 5.47 26.73 -40.57
N VAL A 550 5.57 28.06 -40.71
CA VAL A 550 5.12 29.02 -39.68
C VAL A 550 3.62 28.87 -39.40
N ALA A 551 2.80 28.69 -40.43
CA ALA A 551 1.36 28.43 -40.27
C ALA A 551 1.10 27.12 -39.52
N SER A 552 1.82 26.05 -39.87
CA SER A 552 1.71 24.75 -39.20
C SER A 552 2.17 24.80 -37.73
N LEU A 553 3.24 25.56 -37.45
CA LEU A 553 3.74 25.77 -36.09
C LEU A 553 2.73 26.57 -35.25
N SER A 554 2.07 27.57 -35.84
CA SER A 554 1.04 28.37 -35.16
C SER A 554 -0.19 27.54 -34.82
N GLN A 555 -0.66 26.69 -35.74
CA GLN A 555 -1.74 25.74 -35.46
C GLN A 555 -1.37 24.71 -34.37
N LEU A 556 -0.11 24.27 -34.34
CA LEU A 556 0.38 23.38 -33.28
C LEU A 556 0.39 24.08 -31.92
N GLU A 557 0.82 25.35 -31.87
CA GLU A 557 0.84 26.17 -30.66
C GLU A 557 -0.58 26.37 -30.10
N GLU A 558 -1.53 26.74 -30.95
CA GLU A 558 -2.95 26.90 -30.58
C GLU A 558 -3.55 25.61 -30.03
N ARG A 559 -3.43 24.48 -30.77
CA ARG A 559 -3.92 23.17 -30.29
C ARG A 559 -3.25 22.72 -29.01
N HIS A 560 -1.97 23.07 -28.82
CA HIS A 560 -1.24 22.71 -27.62
C HIS A 560 -1.72 23.51 -26.39
N LEU A 561 -1.95 24.82 -26.56
CA LEU A 561 -2.50 25.71 -25.55
C LEU A 561 -3.91 25.26 -25.15
N ASP A 562 -4.81 25.04 -26.10
CA ASP A 562 -6.19 24.58 -25.82
C ASP A 562 -6.21 23.28 -25.02
N ARG A 563 -5.39 22.31 -25.43
CA ARG A 563 -5.25 21.02 -24.72
C ARG A 563 -4.69 21.21 -23.32
N LEU A 564 -3.76 22.14 -23.12
CA LEU A 564 -3.19 22.44 -21.81
C LEU A 564 -4.19 23.13 -20.90
N GLU A 565 -4.96 24.10 -21.40
CA GLU A 565 -6.00 24.80 -20.63
C GLU A 565 -7.10 23.84 -20.18
N GLN A 566 -7.55 22.95 -21.07
CA GLN A 566 -8.50 21.89 -20.73
C GLN A 566 -7.93 20.98 -19.64
N ARG A 567 -6.68 20.51 -19.78
CA ARG A 567 -6.02 19.67 -18.76
C ARG A 567 -5.80 20.40 -17.44
N GLU A 568 -5.47 21.68 -17.47
CA GLU A 568 -5.29 22.48 -16.26
C GLU A 568 -6.63 22.67 -15.54
N ALA A 569 -7.71 22.95 -16.29
CA ALA A 569 -9.05 23.06 -15.74
C ALA A 569 -9.52 21.73 -15.10
N GLU A 570 -9.28 20.59 -15.77
CA GLU A 570 -9.56 19.26 -15.23
C GLU A 570 -8.74 18.96 -13.97
N ARG A 571 -7.45 19.32 -13.96
CA ARG A 571 -6.52 19.06 -12.85
C ARG A 571 -6.64 20.06 -11.70
N ARG A 572 -7.29 21.21 -11.90
CA ARG A 572 -7.58 22.17 -10.84
C ARG A 572 -8.38 21.52 -9.71
N ASN A 573 -9.35 20.67 -10.03
CA ASN A 573 -10.14 19.93 -9.04
C ASN A 573 -9.29 18.94 -8.25
N VAL A 574 -8.34 18.26 -8.89
CA VAL A 574 -7.41 17.37 -8.19
C VAL A 574 -6.64 18.14 -7.13
N ARG A 575 -6.04 19.26 -7.50
CA ARG A 575 -5.21 20.04 -6.58
C ARG A 575 -6.01 20.69 -5.45
N THR A 576 -7.23 21.16 -5.73
CA THR A 576 -8.00 21.99 -4.79
C THR A 576 -9.01 21.21 -3.96
N LEU A 577 -9.45 20.04 -4.43
CA LEU A 577 -10.48 19.23 -3.78
C LEU A 577 -9.97 17.84 -3.38
N TYR A 578 -9.46 17.07 -4.34
CA TYR A 578 -9.14 15.66 -4.09
C TYR A 578 -7.83 15.45 -3.32
N ALA A 579 -6.75 16.16 -3.68
CA ALA A 579 -5.48 16.05 -2.97
C ALA A 579 -5.63 16.41 -1.47
N PRO A 580 -6.32 17.50 -1.08
CA PRO A 580 -6.54 17.74 0.34
C PRO A 580 -7.42 16.70 1.05
N GLN A 581 -8.43 16.14 0.37
CA GLN A 581 -9.24 15.04 0.91
C GLN A 581 -8.40 13.77 1.15
N VAL A 582 -7.57 13.37 0.19
CA VAL A 582 -6.68 12.21 0.34
C VAL A 582 -5.61 12.49 1.40
N ALA A 583 -5.11 13.72 1.52
CA ALA A 583 -4.18 14.11 2.58
C ALA A 583 -4.82 13.95 3.96
N LYS A 584 -6.09 14.35 4.13
CA LYS A 584 -6.83 14.13 5.37
C LYS A 584 -6.92 12.63 5.69
N LEU A 585 -7.25 11.79 4.72
CA LEU A 585 -7.30 10.34 4.91
C LEU A 585 -5.92 9.75 5.26
N SER A 586 -4.85 10.28 4.66
CA SER A 586 -3.46 9.90 4.98
C SER A 586 -3.07 10.28 6.41
N LEU A 587 -3.51 11.45 6.88
CA LEU A 587 -3.34 11.89 8.27
C LEU A 587 -4.14 11.01 9.25
N GLU A 588 -5.41 10.72 8.95
CA GLU A 588 -6.26 9.86 9.79
C GLU A 588 -5.74 8.42 9.88
N SER A 589 -5.31 7.83 8.76
CA SER A 589 -4.73 6.48 8.72
C SER A 589 -3.36 6.41 9.41
N SER A 590 -2.49 7.41 9.19
CA SER A 590 -1.21 7.55 9.91
C SER A 590 -1.44 7.69 11.41
N SER A 591 -2.41 8.50 11.82
CA SER A 591 -2.73 8.68 13.22
C SER A 591 -3.24 7.41 13.87
N LEU A 592 -4.09 6.65 13.17
CA LEU A 592 -4.61 5.40 13.71
C LEU A 592 -3.49 4.37 13.85
N LYS A 593 -2.61 4.28 12.87
CA LYS A 593 -1.40 3.44 12.91
C LYS A 593 -0.54 3.76 14.14
N ASP A 594 -0.19 5.03 14.32
CA ASP A 594 0.65 5.50 15.44
C ASP A 594 -0.04 5.29 16.80
N MET A 595 -1.36 5.51 16.86
CA MET A 595 -2.16 5.24 18.07
C MET A 595 -2.17 3.76 18.44
N ILE A 596 -2.33 2.84 17.47
CA ILE A 596 -2.34 1.39 17.71
C ILE A 596 -0.95 0.93 18.18
N GLN A 597 0.12 1.45 17.54
CA GLN A 597 1.48 0.97 17.78
C GLN A 597 2.09 1.55 19.06
N TYR A 598 1.85 2.83 19.36
CA TYR A 598 2.56 3.56 20.41
C TYR A 598 1.64 4.18 21.47
N GLY A 599 0.32 4.16 21.25
CA GLY A 599 -0.65 4.80 22.13
C GLY A 599 -0.59 6.33 22.12
N MET A 600 -1.36 6.95 23.01
CA MET A 600 -1.39 8.40 23.18
C MET A 600 -0.04 8.92 23.73
N PRO A 601 0.52 10.00 23.15
CA PRO A 601 1.73 10.60 23.70
C PRO A 601 1.44 11.27 25.06
N PRO A 602 2.30 11.07 26.07
CA PRO A 602 2.16 11.76 27.34
C PRO A 602 2.45 13.26 27.17
N LEU A 603 1.49 14.10 27.54
CA LEU A 603 1.63 15.55 27.51
C LEU A 603 2.21 16.05 28.84
N GLY A 604 3.35 16.73 28.77
CA GLY A 604 4.00 17.42 29.89
C GLY A 604 3.63 18.91 29.94
N GLN A 605 4.56 19.72 30.45
CA GLN A 605 4.39 21.18 30.54
C GLN A 605 4.21 21.83 29.15
N GLU A 606 3.36 22.85 29.08
CA GLU A 606 3.24 23.78 27.95
C GLU A 606 4.57 24.51 27.72
N LEU A 607 5.14 24.34 26.53
CA LEU A 607 6.37 24.99 26.07
C LEU A 607 6.09 26.33 25.39
N GLY A 608 4.92 26.46 24.77
CA GLY A 608 4.52 27.69 24.12
C GLY A 608 3.14 27.59 23.48
N ARG A 609 2.55 28.74 23.22
CA ARG A 609 1.25 28.90 22.57
C ARG A 609 1.40 29.78 21.35
N GLY A 610 1.05 29.25 20.19
CA GLY A 610 1.05 29.97 18.93
C GLY A 610 -0.35 30.11 18.34
N HIS A 611 -0.43 30.80 17.21
CA HIS A 611 -1.67 30.91 16.44
C HIS A 611 -2.22 29.54 15.99
N PHE A 612 -1.33 28.57 15.77
CA PHE A 612 -1.65 27.23 15.29
C PHE A 612 -1.93 26.21 16.41
N GLY A 613 -1.93 26.62 17.68
CA GLY A 613 -2.21 25.75 18.81
C GLY A 613 -1.17 25.79 19.93
N ILE A 614 -1.17 24.77 20.78
CA ILE A 614 -0.33 24.70 21.98
C ILE A 614 0.74 23.63 21.80
N VAL A 615 1.98 23.92 22.16
CA VAL A 615 3.09 22.97 22.14
C VAL A 615 3.38 22.49 23.55
N TYR A 616 3.34 21.18 23.76
CA TYR A 616 3.65 20.53 25.03
C TYR A 616 4.99 19.81 24.94
N SER A 617 5.65 19.65 26.08
CA SER A 617 6.77 18.74 26.22
C SER A 617 6.29 17.30 26.27
N CYS A 618 7.08 16.36 25.75
CA CYS A 618 6.86 14.93 25.89
C CYS A 618 8.20 14.27 26.25
N LYS A 619 8.23 13.56 27.39
CA LYS A 619 9.47 12.93 27.88
C LYS A 619 9.93 11.83 26.93
N SER A 620 9.02 10.94 26.55
CA SER A 620 9.28 9.84 25.63
C SER A 620 8.01 9.34 24.96
N TRP A 621 8.10 8.97 23.69
CA TRP A 621 7.05 8.31 22.91
C TRP A 621 7.67 7.55 21.73
N ALA A 622 7.10 6.40 21.35
CA ALA A 622 7.63 5.54 20.28
C ALA A 622 9.14 5.19 20.41
N GLY A 623 9.62 4.98 21.64
CA GLY A 623 11.04 4.71 21.92
C GLY A 623 11.99 5.90 21.77
N GLN A 624 11.48 7.08 21.39
CA GLN A 624 12.24 8.30 21.30
C GLN A 624 12.06 9.14 22.57
N SER A 625 13.09 9.88 22.96
CA SER A 625 13.08 10.75 24.13
C SER A 625 13.22 12.22 23.72
N CYS A 626 12.85 13.14 24.61
CA CYS A 626 12.91 14.59 24.38
C CYS A 626 12.11 15.02 23.13
N LEU A 627 10.80 14.91 23.23
CA LEU A 627 9.86 15.23 22.15
C LEU A 627 9.02 16.47 22.48
N ALA A 628 8.44 17.05 21.45
CA ALA A 628 7.46 18.13 21.53
C ALA A 628 6.16 17.67 20.86
N VAL A 629 5.02 18.01 21.44
CA VAL A 629 3.71 17.67 20.90
C VAL A 629 2.95 18.96 20.60
N LYS A 630 2.80 19.27 19.31
CA LYS A 630 2.01 20.42 18.85
C LYS A 630 0.55 19.98 18.71
N SER A 631 -0.29 20.51 19.60
CA SER A 631 -1.73 20.27 19.66
C SER A 631 -2.48 21.32 18.85
N VAL A 632 -3.16 20.89 17.80
CA VAL A 632 -3.85 21.74 16.83
C VAL A 632 -5.34 21.41 16.85
N VAL A 633 -6.15 22.37 17.27
CA VAL A 633 -7.62 22.29 17.18
C VAL A 633 -8.05 22.87 15.85
N LEU A 634 -8.83 22.10 15.08
CA LEU A 634 -9.18 22.46 13.71
C LEU A 634 -10.66 22.86 13.63
N PRO A 635 -10.96 24.17 13.47
CA PRO A 635 -12.34 24.66 13.55
C PRO A 635 -13.16 24.46 12.27
N THR A 636 -12.50 24.31 11.11
CA THR A 636 -13.18 24.15 9.82
C THR A 636 -12.45 23.13 8.94
N ASP A 637 -13.14 22.60 7.93
CA ASP A 637 -12.55 21.66 6.96
C ASP A 637 -11.35 22.25 6.21
N LYS A 638 -11.34 23.56 5.95
CA LYS A 638 -10.20 24.24 5.32
C LYS A 638 -8.93 24.11 6.17
N HIS A 639 -9.05 24.26 7.50
CA HIS A 639 -7.92 24.08 8.41
C HIS A 639 -7.47 22.62 8.43
N TRP A 640 -8.41 21.66 8.41
CA TRP A 640 -8.12 20.23 8.27
C TRP A 640 -7.28 19.92 7.05
N TYR A 641 -7.73 20.39 5.89
CA TYR A 641 -7.07 20.19 4.62
C TYR A 641 -5.67 20.84 4.57
N SER A 642 -5.53 22.04 5.12
CA SER A 642 -4.23 22.71 5.21
C SER A 642 -3.24 21.93 6.08
N LEU A 643 -3.65 21.53 7.28
CA LEU A 643 -2.78 20.78 8.19
C LEU A 643 -2.44 19.39 7.63
N ALA A 644 -3.39 18.72 6.99
CA ALA A 644 -3.16 17.41 6.41
C ALA A 644 -2.14 17.44 5.27
N MET A 645 -2.16 18.50 4.44
CA MET A 645 -1.13 18.72 3.43
C MET A 645 0.23 19.03 4.05
N GLU A 646 0.28 19.90 5.08
CA GLU A 646 1.51 20.18 5.85
C GLU A 646 2.11 18.89 6.41
N PHE A 647 1.30 18.09 7.11
CA PHE A 647 1.68 16.78 7.63
C PHE A 647 2.22 15.86 6.53
N PHE A 648 1.52 15.77 5.40
CA PHE A 648 1.94 14.91 4.30
C PHE A 648 3.32 15.30 3.76
N TYR A 649 3.55 16.59 3.46
CA TYR A 649 4.84 17.05 2.96
C TYR A 649 5.94 16.87 4.00
N HIS A 650 5.68 17.18 5.26
CA HIS A 650 6.64 17.02 6.35
C HIS A 650 7.05 15.56 6.53
N LYS A 651 6.08 14.65 6.62
CA LYS A 651 6.32 13.21 6.83
C LYS A 651 7.05 12.54 5.66
N ASN A 652 6.78 12.95 4.43
CA ASN A 652 7.37 12.33 3.23
C ASN A 652 8.65 13.03 2.75
N THR A 653 9.08 14.10 3.42
CA THR A 653 10.38 14.72 3.15
C THR A 653 11.46 13.94 3.90
N PRO A 654 12.55 13.51 3.22
CA PRO A 654 13.66 12.84 3.90
C PRO A 654 14.22 13.65 5.08
N GLU A 655 14.80 12.96 6.06
CA GLU A 655 15.37 13.66 7.21
C GLU A 655 16.53 14.58 6.80
N HIS A 656 16.58 15.77 7.39
CA HIS A 656 17.63 16.74 7.13
C HIS A 656 18.02 17.48 8.42
N PRO A 657 19.33 17.72 8.69
CA PRO A 657 19.80 18.35 9.92
C PRO A 657 19.25 19.76 10.21
N ARG A 658 18.66 20.41 9.20
CA ARG A 658 18.12 21.79 9.28
C ARG A 658 16.60 21.87 9.17
N ILE A 659 15.91 20.75 9.21
CA ILE A 659 14.45 20.66 9.26
C ILE A 659 14.09 19.90 10.53
N VAL A 660 13.13 20.40 11.30
CA VAL A 660 12.63 19.72 12.50
C VAL A 660 12.03 18.40 12.09
N ARG A 661 12.42 17.32 12.74
CA ARG A 661 11.92 15.97 12.44
C ARG A 661 10.52 15.75 13.02
N LEU A 662 9.58 15.38 12.16
CA LEU A 662 8.26 14.88 12.54
C LEU A 662 8.37 13.39 12.87
N CYS A 663 8.05 13.01 14.10
CA CYS A 663 8.16 11.65 14.62
C CYS A 663 6.88 10.83 14.42
N GLY A 664 5.72 11.49 14.41
CA GLY A 664 4.42 10.82 14.29
C GLY A 664 3.25 11.78 14.48
N THR A 665 2.04 11.24 14.45
CA THR A 665 0.81 12.00 14.62
C THR A 665 -0.23 11.19 15.38
N VAL A 666 -1.05 11.86 16.20
CA VAL A 666 -2.19 11.23 16.87
C VAL A 666 -3.38 12.19 16.88
N ILE A 667 -4.58 11.73 16.54
CA ILE A 667 -5.82 12.50 16.60
C ILE A 667 -6.55 12.12 17.87
N ASP A 668 -6.76 13.09 18.74
CA ASP A 668 -7.56 12.94 19.94
C ASP A 668 -9.02 13.30 19.64
N TYR A 669 -9.91 12.31 19.82
CA TYR A 669 -11.36 12.43 19.67
C TYR A 669 -12.10 12.54 21.02
N LYS A 670 -11.40 12.55 22.17
CA LYS A 670 -12.02 12.52 23.51
C LYS A 670 -12.76 13.80 23.87
N HIS A 671 -12.39 14.93 23.26
CA HIS A 671 -13.10 16.19 23.49
C HIS A 671 -14.31 16.26 22.54
N ASP A 672 -15.50 15.98 23.09
CA ASP A 672 -16.83 15.99 22.43
C ASP A 672 -17.18 17.23 21.59
N ARG A 673 -16.28 18.23 21.52
CA ARG A 673 -16.51 19.48 20.79
C ARG A 673 -15.76 19.57 19.47
N ARG A 674 -14.51 19.08 19.32
CA ARG A 674 -13.77 18.99 18.03
C ARG A 674 -12.57 18.03 18.13
N PRO A 675 -12.27 17.24 17.08
CA PRO A 675 -11.04 16.46 17.01
C PRO A 675 -9.79 17.36 17.05
N THR A 676 -8.78 16.93 17.80
CA THR A 676 -7.51 17.64 17.98
C THR A 676 -6.38 16.83 17.38
N VAL A 677 -5.57 17.43 16.51
CA VAL A 677 -4.42 16.77 15.89
C VAL A 677 -3.18 17.06 16.74
N LEU A 678 -2.49 16.01 17.16
CA LEU A 678 -1.23 16.05 17.88
C LEU A 678 -0.12 15.69 16.92
N LEU A 679 0.75 16.66 16.58
CA LEU A 679 1.97 16.40 15.81
C LEU A 679 3.13 16.19 16.77
N ILE A 680 3.73 15.00 16.74
CA ILE A 680 4.85 14.63 17.60
C ILE A 680 6.15 14.91 16.85
N MET A 681 7.01 15.76 17.40
CA MET A 681 8.23 16.24 16.78
C MET A 681 9.42 16.10 17.73
N GLU A 682 10.64 16.15 17.17
CA GLU A 682 11.81 16.33 18.02
C GLU A 682 11.71 17.63 18.82
N ARG A 683 12.13 17.62 20.09
CA ARG A 683 12.17 18.83 20.89
C ARG A 683 13.51 19.55 20.72
N LEU A 684 13.42 20.83 20.39
CA LEU A 684 14.55 21.75 20.41
C LEU A 684 14.54 22.62 21.67
N ASN A 685 15.65 23.30 21.94
CA ASN A 685 15.89 24.00 23.20
C ASN A 685 14.99 25.24 23.33
N ARG A 686 14.90 26.04 22.27
CA ARG A 686 14.09 27.28 22.20
C ARG A 686 13.92 27.73 20.76
N ASP A 687 12.99 28.65 20.51
CA ASP A 687 12.91 29.38 19.24
C ASP A 687 13.93 30.54 19.16
N LEU A 688 14.19 31.02 17.95
CA LEU A 688 15.14 32.09 17.69
C LEU A 688 14.68 33.43 18.28
N TYR A 689 13.37 33.68 18.36
CA TYR A 689 12.83 34.89 18.98
C TYR A 689 13.29 35.00 20.44
N SER A 690 13.05 33.95 21.23
CA SER A 690 13.44 33.82 22.63
C SER A 690 14.97 33.82 22.81
N ALA A 691 15.71 33.24 21.86
CA ALA A 691 17.17 33.23 21.91
C ALA A 691 17.78 34.62 21.70
N LEU A 692 17.23 35.42 20.76
CA LEU A 692 17.70 36.77 20.49
C LEU A 692 17.54 37.70 21.70
N TRP A 693 16.47 37.56 22.46
CA TRP A 693 16.26 38.28 23.72
C TRP A 693 17.35 38.03 24.77
N ASN A 694 17.98 36.86 24.74
CA ASN A 694 19.07 36.51 25.68
C ASN A 694 20.46 36.91 25.19
N GLY A 695 20.56 37.52 24.00
CA GLY A 695 21.83 37.94 23.40
C GLY A 695 22.62 36.76 22.78
N ILE A 696 22.63 36.69 21.45
CA ILE A 696 23.45 35.72 20.70
C ILE A 696 24.71 36.42 20.17
N PRO A 697 25.92 35.87 20.36
CA PRO A 697 27.15 36.41 19.76
C PRO A 697 27.11 36.46 18.22
N TRP A 698 27.81 37.42 17.62
CA TRP A 698 27.78 37.65 16.17
C TRP A 698 28.09 36.38 15.33
N MET A 699 29.14 35.64 15.69
CA MET A 699 29.52 34.42 14.98
C MET A 699 28.43 33.35 14.99
N GLN A 700 27.71 33.21 16.11
CA GLN A 700 26.57 32.28 16.20
C GLN A 700 25.37 32.75 15.37
N ARG A 701 25.13 34.08 15.29
CA ARG A 701 24.08 34.63 14.41
C ARG A 701 24.36 34.30 12.94
N LEU A 702 25.61 34.45 12.49
CA LEU A 702 26.02 34.05 11.15
C LEU A 702 25.80 32.55 10.93
N GLN A 703 26.16 31.72 11.92
CA GLN A 703 25.95 30.29 11.82
C GLN A 703 24.47 29.89 11.72
N ILE A 704 23.59 30.55 12.50
CA ILE A 704 22.13 30.39 12.43
C ILE A 704 21.61 30.77 11.03
N ALA A 705 22.09 31.87 10.45
CA ALA A 705 21.69 32.28 9.10
C ALA A 705 22.10 31.25 8.04
N ILE A 706 23.32 30.70 8.15
CA ILE A 706 23.79 29.61 7.27
C ILE A 706 22.89 28.37 7.42
N ASP A 707 22.57 27.98 8.65
CA ASP A 707 21.71 26.83 8.95
C ASP A 707 20.30 26.99 8.37
N VAL A 708 19.71 28.18 8.49
CA VAL A 708 18.42 28.52 7.87
C VAL A 708 18.50 28.42 6.35
N ILE A 709 19.53 29.00 5.72
CA ILE A 709 19.71 28.94 4.26
C ILE A 709 19.90 27.50 3.79
N GLN A 710 20.63 26.67 4.54
CA GLN A 710 20.77 25.24 4.25
C GLN A 710 19.42 24.52 4.29
N GLY A 711 18.57 24.80 5.30
CA GLY A 711 17.22 24.28 5.37
C GLY A 711 16.34 24.71 4.20
N ILE A 712 16.39 25.99 3.82
CA ILE A 712 15.65 26.53 2.66
C ILE A 712 16.10 25.85 1.36
N ARG A 713 17.43 25.78 1.14
CA ARG A 713 18.02 25.14 -0.04
C ARG A 713 17.59 23.68 -0.14
N TYR A 714 17.54 22.98 0.98
CA TYR A 714 17.06 21.61 1.05
C TYR A 714 15.58 21.50 0.68
N LEU A 715 14.68 22.30 1.27
CA LEU A 715 13.26 22.28 0.90
C LEU A 715 13.05 22.59 -0.59
N HIS A 716 13.79 23.55 -1.13
CA HIS A 716 13.72 23.89 -2.55
C HIS A 716 14.19 22.75 -3.46
N SER A 717 15.19 21.95 -3.04
CA SER A 717 15.61 20.77 -3.81
C SER A 717 14.55 19.66 -3.84
N GLN A 718 13.64 19.65 -2.84
CA GLN A 718 12.46 18.78 -2.80
C GLN A 718 11.24 19.39 -3.52
N GLY A 719 11.37 20.57 -4.12
CA GLY A 719 10.27 21.27 -4.78
C GLY A 719 9.27 21.93 -3.81
N LEU A 720 9.65 22.11 -2.54
CA LEU A 720 8.81 22.70 -1.49
C LEU A 720 9.24 24.14 -1.18
N VAL A 721 8.26 24.97 -0.85
CA VAL A 721 8.49 26.35 -0.39
C VAL A 721 7.86 26.47 1.00
N HIS A 722 8.65 26.86 2.00
CA HIS A 722 8.21 26.90 3.40
C HIS A 722 7.08 27.92 3.65
N ARG A 723 7.13 29.09 2.99
CA ARG A 723 6.13 30.19 3.04
C ARG A 723 5.86 30.86 4.41
N ASP A 724 6.43 30.39 5.50
CA ASP A 724 6.22 30.95 6.86
C ASP A 724 7.53 31.01 7.66
N ILE A 725 8.61 31.48 7.03
CA ILE A 725 9.90 31.64 7.70
C ILE A 725 9.85 32.90 8.57
N LYS A 726 9.87 32.70 9.88
CA LYS A 726 9.85 33.75 10.92
C LYS A 726 10.60 33.28 12.15
N LEU A 727 10.95 34.22 13.05
CA LEU A 727 11.75 33.93 14.25
C LEU A 727 11.18 32.80 15.12
N HIS A 728 9.85 32.66 15.20
CA HIS A 728 9.19 31.62 15.98
C HIS A 728 9.23 30.21 15.33
N ASN A 729 9.46 30.13 14.02
CA ASN A 729 9.56 28.86 13.29
C ASN A 729 11.02 28.46 13.02
N VAL A 730 11.98 29.27 13.47
CA VAL A 730 13.41 28.90 13.50
C VAL A 730 13.71 28.43 14.91
N LEU A 731 13.91 27.13 15.08
CA LEU A 731 14.17 26.50 16.36
C LEU A 731 15.67 26.21 16.51
N LEU A 732 16.18 26.33 17.74
CA LEU A 732 17.59 26.13 18.07
C LEU A 732 17.77 24.90 18.96
N ASP A 733 18.72 24.04 18.59
CA ASP A 733 19.14 22.92 19.44
C ASP A 733 20.04 23.39 20.61
N LYS A 734 20.64 22.43 21.33
CA LYS A 734 21.51 22.71 22.47
C LYS A 734 22.83 23.39 22.06
N ASP A 735 23.25 23.18 20.81
CA ASP A 735 24.50 23.70 20.24
C ASP A 735 24.28 25.02 19.48
N ILE A 736 23.10 25.65 19.66
CA ILE A 736 22.70 26.90 18.98
C ILE A 736 22.69 26.73 17.45
N ARG A 737 22.41 25.52 16.97
CA ARG A 737 22.21 25.25 15.54
C ARG A 737 20.74 25.36 15.19
N ALA A 738 20.45 25.92 14.02
CA ALA A 738 19.09 26.21 13.61
C ALA A 738 18.46 25.07 12.81
N LYS A 739 17.16 24.85 13.05
CA LYS A 739 16.27 24.03 12.23
C LYS A 739 14.98 24.79 11.93
N LEU A 740 14.44 24.59 10.74
CA LEU A 740 13.13 25.11 10.34
C LEU A 740 12.03 24.16 10.80
N SER A 741 10.98 24.70 11.43
CA SER A 741 9.82 23.96 11.94
C SER A 741 8.58 24.11 11.08
#